data_AF-A0A5D2BIG8-F1
#
_entry.id   AF-A0A5D2BIG8-F1
#
_cell.length_a   1.000
_cell.length_b   1.000
_cell.length_c   1.000
_cell.angle_alpha   90.00
_cell.angle_beta   90.00
_cell.angle_gamma   90.00
#
_symmetry.space_group_name_H-M   'P 1'
#
loop_
_entity.id
_entity.type
_entity.pdbx_description
1 polymer ?
#
loop_
_entity_poly.entity_id
_entity_poly.type
_entity_poly.pdbx_seq_one_letter_code
_entity_poly.pdbx_strand_id
1 'polypeptide(L)'
;MRFHFSPKTPLFSLSSSSITSLCLRPFLPSAPKFPFYPSLACHASTSGNIRMDSTSPDPSSSSSVSVDSVADGLKNQSLREHDISNNNNMNNENKKNNGKLSLEDLNWDHSFVRELPGDPRSDSIPRQVFHACYTKVLPSAEVENPKLVAWSDSVADLLDLDPKEFERPDFPLKFSGASPLAGAVPYAQCYGGHQFGTWAGQLGDGRAITLGEIMNSKLERWELQLKGAGKTPYSRFADGLAVLRSSIREYLCSEAMHFLGIPTTRALCLVTTGKFVTRDMFYDGNPKDEPGAVVCRVSQSFLRFGSFQIHASRGGEDLGIVRSLADYAIRHHFPHIENMSKSESLSFSTGDNDQSVVDLTSNKYAAWTVEIAERTASLVARWQGVGFTHGVLNTDNMSILGLTIDYGPFGFLDAFDPSYTPNVTDLPGRRYCFANQPDIGLWNIAQFASTLMTANLISDQEANYAMERFGAKFMDDYQAILSQKVGLQKYNKQLVNKLLSNLAVDKVDYTNFFRALSNIKADPSIPGDELLVPLKAVLLDIGKERKEAWTSWVQSYIQELVASGISDEERKASMNSVNPKYVLRNYLCQSAIDAAEMGDFEEVRRLLKVMERPYDEQPRMEKYARLPPAWAYRPGVCMLSCSS
;
A
#
# COMPACT_ATOMS: atom_id res chain seq x y z
N MET A 1 -52.31 -9.52 17.17
CA MET A 1 -51.55 -8.37 17.73
C MET A 1 -50.36 -8.12 16.82
N ARG A 2 -50.38 -7.00 16.09
CA ARG A 2 -49.29 -6.53 15.24
C ARG A 2 -48.23 -5.83 16.11
N PHE A 3 -46.96 -6.11 15.90
CA PHE A 3 -45.88 -5.18 16.25
C PHE A 3 -44.99 -4.98 15.03
N HIS A 4 -44.95 -3.74 14.56
CA HIS A 4 -44.16 -3.26 13.44
C HIS A 4 -42.68 -3.13 13.85
N PHE A 5 -41.79 -3.71 13.05
CA PHE A 5 -40.40 -3.29 12.97
C PHE A 5 -40.29 -2.11 12.00
N SER A 6 -39.65 -1.03 12.44
CA SER A 6 -39.25 0.10 11.62
C SER A 6 -37.72 0.12 11.54
N PRO A 7 -37.09 0.15 10.36
CA PRO A 7 -35.68 0.47 10.25
C PRO A 7 -35.53 1.95 9.88
N LYS A 8 -35.02 2.75 10.82
CA LYS A 8 -34.47 4.08 10.52
C LYS A 8 -32.98 4.05 10.87
N THR A 9 -32.13 3.87 9.87
CA THR A 9 -30.72 4.23 9.90
C THR A 9 -30.60 5.65 9.34
N PRO A 10 -29.98 6.62 10.04
CA PRO A 10 -29.74 7.92 9.47
C PRO A 10 -28.50 7.87 8.56
N LEU A 11 -28.67 8.36 7.34
CA LEU A 11 -27.59 8.75 6.43
C LEU A 11 -26.79 9.88 7.09
N PHE A 12 -25.49 9.65 7.29
CA PHE A 12 -24.59 10.63 7.90
C PHE A 12 -24.34 11.80 6.97
N SER A 13 -24.72 13.00 7.43
CA SER A 13 -24.19 14.25 6.91
C SER A 13 -22.82 14.49 7.54
N LEU A 14 -21.77 14.64 6.73
CA LEU A 14 -20.55 15.31 7.16
C LEU A 14 -20.90 16.79 7.44
N SER A 15 -21.16 17.10 8.72
CA SER A 15 -21.20 18.46 9.23
C SER A 15 -19.78 18.88 9.59
N SER A 16 -19.33 19.97 8.98
CA SER A 16 -18.04 20.64 9.20
C SER A 16 -17.93 21.32 10.57
N SER A 17 -18.70 20.88 11.57
CA SER A 17 -18.87 21.57 12.86
C SER A 17 -18.32 20.78 14.05
N SER A 18 -17.64 19.65 13.83
CA SER A 18 -17.16 18.77 14.90
C SER A 18 -15.65 18.64 14.99
N ILE A 19 -14.89 19.43 14.24
CA ILE A 19 -13.41 19.39 14.26
C ILE A 19 -12.81 20.36 15.31
N THR A 20 -13.59 21.28 15.88
CA THR A 20 -13.10 22.21 16.91
C THR A 20 -13.70 21.89 18.28
N SER A 21 -13.12 20.90 18.97
CA SER A 21 -12.95 20.84 20.44
C SER A 21 -12.60 19.41 20.87
N LEU A 22 -11.32 19.06 20.74
CA LEU A 22 -10.72 18.01 21.56
C LEU A 22 -9.51 18.62 22.28
N CYS A 23 -9.79 19.30 23.39
CA CYS A 23 -8.77 19.57 24.40
C CYS A 23 -8.34 18.23 25.00
N LEU A 24 -7.10 17.82 24.73
CA LEU A 24 -6.44 16.72 25.40
C LEU A 24 -6.30 17.03 26.90
N ARG A 25 -7.02 16.29 27.75
CA ARG A 25 -6.62 16.02 29.13
C ARG A 25 -6.29 14.54 29.25
N PRO A 26 -5.22 14.16 29.99
CA PRO A 26 -4.79 12.78 30.08
C PRO A 26 -5.76 11.99 30.96
N PHE A 27 -6.52 11.08 30.38
CA PHE A 27 -7.24 10.06 31.12
C PHE A 27 -6.39 8.79 31.18
N LEU A 28 -5.74 8.58 32.31
CA LEU A 28 -5.33 7.25 32.78
C LEU A 28 -6.59 6.45 33.11
N PRO A 29 -6.85 5.26 32.53
CA PRO A 29 -7.94 4.42 32.98
C PRO A 29 -7.50 3.58 34.17
N SER A 30 -8.19 3.77 35.29
CA SER A 30 -8.25 2.83 36.41
C SER A 30 -8.95 1.53 35.97
N ALA A 31 -8.36 0.40 36.34
CA ALA A 31 -8.84 -0.94 36.01
C ALA A 31 -10.21 -1.26 36.63
N PRO A 32 -11.15 -1.87 35.89
CA PRO A 32 -12.27 -2.56 36.50
C PRO A 32 -11.91 -4.03 36.77
N LYS A 33 -12.05 -4.44 38.04
CA LYS A 33 -12.10 -5.84 38.45
C LYS A 33 -13.45 -6.44 38.04
N PHE A 34 -13.48 -7.70 37.58
CA PHE A 34 -14.48 -8.78 37.79
C PHE A 34 -14.32 -9.88 36.72
N PRO A 35 -14.84 -11.11 36.90
CA PRO A 35 -14.32 -12.19 37.72
C PRO A 35 -13.73 -13.35 36.87
N PHE A 36 -12.83 -14.11 37.50
CA PHE A 36 -12.20 -15.33 37.00
C PHE A 36 -13.19 -16.46 36.68
N TYR A 37 -13.03 -17.10 35.51
CA TYR A 37 -13.27 -18.54 35.30
C TYR A 37 -12.19 -19.12 34.37
N PRO A 38 -11.81 -20.41 34.53
CA PRO A 38 -10.42 -20.84 34.47
C PRO A 38 -9.96 -21.39 33.12
N SER A 39 -8.65 -21.20 32.88
CA SER A 39 -7.87 -21.83 31.83
C SER A 39 -7.74 -23.34 32.06
N LEU A 40 -8.05 -24.13 31.03
CA LEU A 40 -7.65 -25.53 30.92
C LEU A 40 -6.13 -25.61 30.78
N ALA A 41 -5.46 -25.92 31.89
CA ALA A 41 -4.09 -26.42 31.91
C ALA A 41 -4.14 -27.95 31.76
N CYS A 42 -3.54 -28.49 30.70
CA CYS A 42 -3.31 -29.92 30.59
C CYS A 42 -2.10 -30.32 31.44
N HIS A 43 -2.35 -31.22 32.37
CA HIS A 43 -1.39 -31.79 33.31
C HIS A 43 -0.24 -32.54 32.61
N ALA A 44 0.98 -32.22 33.03
CA ALA A 44 2.10 -33.14 33.01
C ALA A 44 1.90 -34.20 34.12
N SER A 45 1.96 -35.48 33.75
CA SER A 45 2.09 -36.59 34.69
C SER A 45 3.52 -37.11 34.66
N THR A 46 4.18 -37.02 35.80
CA THR A 46 5.45 -37.65 36.16
C THR A 46 5.28 -39.17 36.35
N SER A 47 6.20 -39.95 35.79
CA SER A 47 6.57 -41.26 36.32
C SER A 47 8.09 -41.35 36.33
N GLY A 48 8.62 -41.79 37.48
CA GLY A 48 10.01 -41.64 37.85
C GLY A 48 10.91 -42.84 37.51
N ASN A 49 12.20 -42.53 37.60
CA ASN A 49 13.37 -43.37 37.91
C ASN A 49 13.71 -44.53 36.97
N ILE A 50 14.92 -44.47 36.40
CA ILE A 50 16.07 -45.32 36.80
C ILE A 50 17.36 -44.75 36.15
N ARG A 51 18.41 -44.58 36.96
CA ARG A 51 19.80 -44.37 36.53
C ARG A 51 20.40 -45.72 36.12
N MET A 52 21.15 -45.77 35.02
CA MET A 52 22.39 -46.55 34.95
C MET A 52 23.35 -45.93 33.92
N ASP A 53 24.61 -45.86 34.34
CA ASP A 53 25.78 -45.45 33.59
C ASP A 53 26.20 -46.50 32.54
N SER A 54 26.98 -45.99 31.59
CA SER A 54 28.17 -46.60 30.99
C SER A 54 28.09 -47.20 29.56
N THR A 55 29.16 -46.85 28.82
CA THR A 55 29.79 -47.48 27.65
C THR A 55 29.25 -47.18 26.25
N SER A 56 30.05 -46.39 25.52
CA SER A 56 30.18 -46.36 24.05
C SER A 56 30.77 -47.68 23.53
N PRO A 57 30.62 -48.02 22.23
CA PRO A 57 31.55 -47.50 21.22
C PRO A 57 30.95 -47.15 19.83
N ASP A 58 31.73 -46.35 19.10
CA ASP A 58 31.80 -46.00 17.67
C ASP A 58 31.38 -47.10 16.64
N PRO A 59 31.14 -46.82 15.32
CA PRO A 59 31.92 -45.86 14.51
C PRO A 59 31.25 -45.13 13.31
N SER A 60 32.01 -44.16 12.78
CA SER A 60 32.34 -43.94 11.36
C SER A 60 31.66 -42.82 10.54
N SER A 61 32.57 -41.96 10.05
CA SER A 61 32.65 -41.34 8.72
C SER A 61 31.79 -40.11 8.39
N SER A 62 32.43 -38.93 8.30
CA SER A 62 32.56 -38.22 7.01
C SER A 62 33.41 -36.95 7.13
N SER A 63 34.50 -36.95 6.35
CA SER A 63 35.16 -35.84 5.64
C SER A 63 35.02 -34.40 6.17
N SER A 64 36.10 -33.91 6.77
CA SER A 64 36.46 -32.50 6.86
C SER A 64 37.05 -31.99 5.54
N VAL A 65 36.52 -30.88 5.02
CA VAL A 65 37.21 -30.02 4.05
C VAL A 65 37.34 -28.65 4.69
N SER A 66 38.58 -28.24 4.84
CA SER A 66 39.04 -27.03 5.53
C SER A 66 38.89 -25.77 4.69
N VAL A 67 38.63 -24.70 5.42
CA VAL A 67 38.55 -23.30 5.01
C VAL A 67 39.94 -22.79 4.65
N ASP A 68 40.15 -22.37 3.40
CA ASP A 68 41.22 -21.43 2.99
C ASP A 68 41.06 -21.06 1.50
N SER A 69 40.33 -19.98 1.18
CA SER A 69 40.57 -19.15 -0.02
C SER A 69 39.74 -17.85 -0.02
N VAL A 70 39.87 -16.99 1.00
CA VAL A 70 39.35 -15.60 0.93
C VAL A 70 40.32 -14.67 1.64
N ALA A 71 41.51 -14.51 1.07
CA ALA A 71 42.48 -13.51 1.51
C ALA A 71 43.45 -13.15 0.39
N ASP A 72 42.95 -12.70 -0.76
CA ASP A 72 43.74 -12.01 -1.78
C ASP A 72 42.83 -11.08 -2.60
N GLY A 73 42.47 -9.94 -2.00
CA GLY A 73 41.62 -8.94 -2.65
C GLY A 73 41.64 -7.56 -1.98
N LEU A 74 42.58 -7.32 -1.06
CA LEU A 74 42.71 -6.07 -0.31
C LEU A 74 44.18 -5.68 -0.20
N LYS A 75 44.76 -5.27 -1.33
CA LYS A 75 46.01 -4.49 -1.41
C LYS A 75 46.21 -4.07 -2.87
N ASN A 76 45.50 -3.02 -3.29
CA ASN A 76 45.89 -2.10 -4.38
C ASN A 76 44.84 -0.99 -4.54
N GLN A 77 44.58 -0.23 -3.48
CA GLN A 77 43.99 1.11 -3.57
C GLN A 77 44.66 1.99 -2.51
N SER A 78 45.88 2.39 -2.82
CA SER A 78 46.62 3.45 -2.15
C SER A 78 47.72 3.85 -3.11
N LEU A 79 47.83 5.15 -3.39
CA LEU A 79 48.70 5.79 -4.38
C LEU A 79 48.11 5.91 -5.80
N ARG A 80 47.27 6.93 -6.00
CA ARG A 80 47.24 7.81 -7.20
C ARG A 80 46.31 8.99 -6.94
N GLU A 81 46.76 9.91 -6.10
CA GLU A 81 46.35 11.31 -6.14
C GLU A 81 47.47 12.11 -6.83
N HIS A 82 47.08 13.14 -7.58
CA HIS A 82 47.84 13.97 -8.53
C HIS A 82 47.88 13.48 -9.98
N ASP A 83 46.83 13.85 -10.74
CA ASP A 83 46.96 14.71 -11.93
C ASP A 83 45.58 14.95 -12.56
N ILE A 84 44.91 16.02 -12.15
CA ILE A 84 43.68 16.54 -12.81
C ILE A 84 44.08 17.80 -13.57
N SER A 85 44.41 17.65 -14.85
CA SER A 85 44.17 18.68 -15.86
C SER A 85 44.25 18.08 -17.27
N ASN A 86 43.33 18.50 -18.13
CA ASN A 86 43.25 18.21 -19.56
C ASN A 86 42.86 16.79 -20.00
N ASN A 87 41.55 16.53 -20.04
CA ASN A 87 40.96 15.81 -21.18
C ASN A 87 39.44 16.06 -21.32
N ASN A 88 39.05 17.33 -21.45
CA ASN A 88 37.75 17.72 -21.99
C ASN A 88 37.92 18.04 -23.48
N ASN A 89 37.69 17.08 -24.39
CA ASN A 89 37.18 17.32 -25.76
C ASN A 89 37.20 16.12 -26.73
N MET A 90 37.10 14.86 -26.27
CA MET A 90 36.82 13.75 -27.20
C MET A 90 35.96 12.66 -26.55
N ASN A 91 34.67 12.95 -26.29
CA ASN A 91 33.67 11.91 -26.03
C ASN A 91 32.23 12.37 -26.34
N ASN A 92 32.05 13.41 -27.17
CA ASN A 92 30.74 14.05 -27.39
C ASN A 92 30.00 13.59 -28.65
N GLU A 93 30.34 12.41 -29.21
CA GLU A 93 29.65 11.88 -30.39
C GLU A 93 29.05 10.47 -30.24
N ASN A 94 29.01 9.89 -29.02
CA ASN A 94 28.33 8.59 -28.78
C ASN A 94 27.22 8.62 -27.71
N LYS A 95 26.75 9.79 -27.27
CA LYS A 95 25.59 9.91 -26.37
C LYS A 95 24.27 9.90 -27.14
N LYS A 96 23.95 8.75 -27.77
CA LYS A 96 22.61 8.45 -28.29
C LYS A 96 22.28 6.95 -28.34
N ASN A 97 22.91 6.15 -27.49
CA ASN A 97 22.34 4.87 -27.06
C ASN A 97 21.57 5.13 -25.75
N ASN A 98 20.25 4.89 -25.74
CA ASN A 98 19.46 4.85 -24.51
C ASN A 98 20.14 3.87 -23.56
N GLY A 99 20.71 4.36 -22.46
CA GLY A 99 21.53 3.61 -21.50
C GLY A 99 20.73 2.59 -20.70
N LYS A 100 20.25 1.54 -21.37
CA LYS A 100 19.65 0.38 -20.74
C LYS A 100 20.74 -0.46 -20.06
N LEU A 101 20.50 -0.85 -18.82
CA LEU A 101 21.42 -1.58 -17.96
C LEU A 101 21.12 -3.08 -18.02
N SER A 102 22.17 -3.91 -17.93
CA SER A 102 22.04 -5.31 -17.55
C SER A 102 21.85 -5.43 -16.03
N LEU A 103 21.44 -6.60 -15.53
CA LEU A 103 21.33 -6.83 -14.08
C LEU A 103 22.68 -6.67 -13.34
N GLU A 104 23.78 -6.96 -14.02
CA GLU A 104 25.14 -6.84 -13.47
C GLU A 104 25.63 -5.38 -13.41
N ASP A 105 25.01 -4.47 -14.19
CA ASP A 105 25.37 -3.05 -14.28
C ASP A 105 24.49 -2.14 -13.39
N LEU A 106 23.62 -2.73 -12.55
CA LEU A 106 22.78 -1.96 -11.63
C LEU A 106 23.64 -1.09 -10.69
N ASN A 107 23.32 0.20 -10.62
CA ASN A 107 24.05 1.15 -9.80
C ASN A 107 23.56 1.16 -8.35
N TRP A 108 24.17 0.32 -7.51
CA TRP A 108 23.81 0.18 -6.10
C TRP A 108 24.35 1.33 -5.22
N ASP A 109 23.48 1.89 -4.37
CA ASP A 109 23.84 2.93 -3.39
C ASP A 109 23.89 2.36 -1.96
N HIS A 110 22.83 1.68 -1.50
CA HIS A 110 22.70 1.12 -0.14
C HIS A 110 22.80 2.14 0.99
N SER A 111 22.30 3.37 0.80
CA SER A 111 22.29 4.43 1.83
C SER A 111 21.63 3.99 3.14
N PHE A 112 20.54 3.22 3.10
CA PHE A 112 19.81 2.77 4.28
C PHE A 112 20.70 1.93 5.20
N VAL A 113 21.45 1.00 4.62
CA VAL A 113 22.37 0.12 5.35
C VAL A 113 23.60 0.87 5.85
N ARG A 114 24.12 1.83 5.07
CA ARG A 114 25.32 2.59 5.46
C ARG A 114 25.06 3.62 6.57
N GLU A 115 23.90 4.26 6.57
CA GLU A 115 23.64 5.45 7.41
C GLU A 115 22.83 5.15 8.68
N LEU A 116 22.06 4.06 8.71
CA LEU A 116 21.19 3.73 9.85
C LEU A 116 21.76 2.58 10.70
N PRO A 117 21.44 2.53 12.01
CA PRO A 117 21.92 1.46 12.88
C PRO A 117 21.36 0.11 12.43
N GLY A 118 22.27 -0.84 12.16
CA GLY A 118 21.95 -2.21 11.80
C GLY A 118 22.14 -3.17 12.96
N ASP A 119 21.40 -4.28 12.94
CA ASP A 119 21.60 -5.38 13.87
C ASP A 119 23.00 -5.99 13.66
N PRO A 120 23.82 -6.19 14.73
CA PRO A 120 25.12 -6.84 14.60
C PRO A 120 25.01 -8.31 14.17
N ARG A 121 23.84 -8.94 14.32
CA ARG A 121 23.58 -10.31 13.87
C ARG A 121 23.07 -10.33 12.42
N SER A 122 23.24 -11.47 11.75
CA SER A 122 22.83 -11.69 10.37
C SER A 122 22.10 -13.01 10.12
N ASP A 123 21.71 -13.70 11.20
CA ASP A 123 20.90 -14.92 11.12
C ASP A 123 19.42 -14.61 10.85
N SER A 124 18.68 -15.62 10.40
CA SER A 124 17.23 -15.55 10.11
C SER A 124 16.35 -16.03 11.28
N ILE A 125 16.91 -16.18 12.48
CA ILE A 125 16.19 -16.75 13.63
C ILE A 125 15.20 -15.70 14.17
N PRO A 126 13.88 -16.01 14.24
CA PRO A 126 12.88 -15.07 14.75
C PRO A 126 13.17 -14.62 16.19
N ARG A 127 13.19 -13.30 16.43
CA ARG A 127 13.49 -12.70 17.75
C ARG A 127 13.13 -11.21 17.82
N GLN A 128 13.19 -10.65 19.03
CA GLN A 128 13.24 -9.19 19.19
C GLN A 128 14.60 -8.66 18.73
N VAL A 129 14.57 -7.55 18.00
CA VAL A 129 15.72 -6.82 17.46
C VAL A 129 15.69 -5.42 18.08
N PHE A 130 16.62 -5.14 18.98
CA PHE A 130 16.73 -3.86 19.69
C PHE A 130 17.79 -2.97 19.05
N HIS A 131 17.63 -1.65 19.19
CA HIS A 131 18.63 -0.66 18.78
C HIS A 131 19.04 -0.69 17.29
N ALA A 132 18.20 -1.23 16.41
CA ALA A 132 18.50 -1.37 14.99
C ALA A 132 17.26 -1.16 14.11
N CYS A 133 17.46 -0.53 12.95
CA CYS A 133 16.45 -0.29 11.93
C CYS A 133 16.30 -1.46 10.95
N TYR A 134 17.30 -2.34 10.86
CA TYR A 134 17.27 -3.51 9.97
C TYR A 134 18.19 -4.62 10.47
N THR A 135 18.03 -5.82 9.89
CA THR A 135 18.97 -6.94 9.99
C THR A 135 19.43 -7.34 8.60
N LYS A 136 20.74 -7.51 8.37
CA LYS A 136 21.24 -8.11 7.12
C LYS A 136 20.83 -9.57 7.08
N VAL A 137 20.15 -9.99 6.03
CA VAL A 137 19.63 -11.36 5.91
C VAL A 137 19.50 -11.73 4.43
N LEU A 138 19.97 -12.91 4.07
CA LEU A 138 19.86 -13.42 2.70
C LEU A 138 18.50 -14.10 2.48
N PRO A 139 17.96 -14.06 1.25
CA PRO A 139 16.87 -14.95 0.84
C PRO A 139 17.15 -16.41 1.19
N SER A 140 16.12 -17.11 1.65
CA SER A 140 16.22 -18.48 2.16
C SER A 140 15.09 -19.39 1.66
N ALA A 141 14.23 -18.91 0.75
CA ALA A 141 13.15 -19.73 0.20
C ALA A 141 13.73 -20.90 -0.60
N GLU A 142 13.16 -22.09 -0.41
CA GLU A 142 13.46 -23.22 -1.29
C GLU A 142 12.79 -23.02 -2.64
N VAL A 143 13.55 -23.27 -3.71
CA VAL A 143 13.12 -22.99 -5.07
C VAL A 143 13.48 -24.17 -5.97
N GLU A 144 12.55 -24.58 -6.82
CA GLU A 144 12.71 -25.65 -7.80
C GLU A 144 12.09 -25.21 -9.14
N ASN A 145 12.93 -25.06 -10.17
CA ASN A 145 12.48 -24.65 -11.52
C ASN A 145 11.56 -23.41 -11.53
N PRO A 146 12.01 -22.27 -10.97
CA PRO A 146 11.20 -21.06 -10.90
C PRO A 146 10.87 -20.54 -12.29
N LYS A 147 9.67 -19.99 -12.47
CA LYS A 147 9.20 -19.45 -13.74
C LYS A 147 8.76 -18.00 -13.60
N LEU A 148 9.04 -17.19 -14.61
CA LEU A 148 8.52 -15.84 -14.71
C LEU A 148 7.03 -15.88 -15.07
N VAL A 149 6.19 -15.32 -14.19
CA VAL A 149 4.75 -15.16 -14.42
C VAL A 149 4.51 -13.93 -15.30
N ALA A 150 4.97 -12.76 -14.83
CA ALA A 150 4.84 -11.47 -15.51
C ALA A 150 5.90 -10.48 -15.03
N TRP A 151 6.13 -9.43 -15.82
CA TRP A 151 6.94 -8.26 -15.45
C TRP A 151 6.27 -6.96 -15.94
N SER A 152 6.59 -5.84 -15.29
CA SER A 152 6.10 -4.52 -15.67
C SER A 152 7.15 -3.78 -16.49
N ASP A 153 6.83 -3.51 -17.76
CA ASP A 153 7.68 -2.71 -18.65
C ASP A 153 7.93 -1.31 -18.07
N SER A 154 6.91 -0.70 -17.47
CA SER A 154 7.02 0.64 -16.89
C SER A 154 7.96 0.70 -15.68
N VAL A 155 8.08 -0.39 -14.91
CA VAL A 155 9.03 -0.48 -13.80
C VAL A 155 10.42 -0.85 -14.31
N ALA A 156 10.53 -1.69 -15.35
CA ALA A 156 11.81 -1.92 -16.01
C ALA A 156 12.40 -0.60 -16.54
N ASP A 157 11.57 0.23 -17.20
CA ASP A 157 11.95 1.57 -17.65
C ASP A 157 12.34 2.51 -16.50
N LEU A 158 11.62 2.45 -15.38
CA LEU A 158 11.93 3.23 -14.18
C LEU A 158 13.35 2.96 -13.63
N LEU A 159 13.78 1.71 -13.74
CA LEU A 159 15.07 1.22 -13.26
C LEU A 159 16.14 1.19 -14.34
N ASP A 160 15.86 1.76 -15.52
CA ASP A 160 16.72 1.73 -16.70
C ASP A 160 17.11 0.31 -17.16
N LEU A 161 16.34 -0.73 -16.79
CA LEU A 161 16.66 -2.11 -17.11
C LEU A 161 16.34 -2.44 -18.58
N ASP A 162 17.21 -3.19 -19.25
CA ASP A 162 16.95 -3.73 -20.60
C ASP A 162 15.83 -4.78 -20.53
N PRO A 163 14.74 -4.64 -21.32
CA PRO A 163 13.69 -5.66 -21.41
C PRO A 163 14.19 -7.07 -21.76
N LYS A 164 15.35 -7.22 -22.41
CA LYS A 164 15.94 -8.53 -22.70
C LYS A 164 16.37 -9.29 -21.44
N GLU A 165 16.59 -8.60 -20.32
CA GLU A 165 16.96 -9.26 -19.06
C GLU A 165 15.87 -10.22 -18.57
N PHE A 166 14.59 -9.93 -18.86
CA PHE A 166 13.47 -10.79 -18.46
C PHE A 166 13.37 -12.10 -19.28
N GLU A 167 14.08 -12.19 -20.40
CA GLU A 167 14.14 -13.40 -21.24
C GLU A 167 15.27 -14.35 -20.81
N ARG A 168 16.13 -13.94 -19.87
CA ARG A 168 17.27 -14.74 -19.43
C ARG A 168 16.81 -16.00 -18.68
N PRO A 169 17.44 -17.16 -18.91
CA PRO A 169 17.14 -18.39 -18.19
C PRO A 169 17.36 -18.29 -16.67
N ASP A 170 18.31 -17.47 -16.22
CA ASP A 170 18.65 -17.28 -14.81
C ASP A 170 17.86 -16.15 -14.12
N PHE A 171 17.05 -15.38 -14.85
CA PHE A 171 16.24 -14.30 -14.28
C PHE A 171 15.30 -14.81 -13.17
N PRO A 172 14.52 -15.90 -13.36
CA PRO A 172 13.63 -16.39 -12.31
C PRO A 172 14.39 -16.85 -11.06
N LEU A 173 15.61 -17.38 -11.21
CA LEU A 173 16.45 -17.79 -10.07
C LEU A 173 16.93 -16.58 -9.25
N LYS A 174 17.27 -15.47 -9.92
CA LYS A 174 17.69 -14.23 -9.25
C LYS A 174 16.52 -13.61 -8.46
N PHE A 175 15.35 -13.48 -9.09
CA PHE A 175 14.20 -12.81 -8.49
C PHE A 175 13.34 -13.70 -7.59
N SER A 176 13.59 -15.01 -7.56
CA SER A 176 13.10 -15.90 -6.49
C SER A 176 13.98 -15.86 -5.25
N GLY A 177 15.15 -15.21 -5.32
CA GLY A 177 16.17 -15.19 -4.28
C GLY A 177 17.06 -16.44 -4.23
N ALA A 178 16.93 -17.37 -5.19
CA ALA A 178 17.75 -18.58 -5.22
C ALA A 178 19.17 -18.33 -5.72
N SER A 179 19.40 -17.20 -6.40
CA SER A 179 20.72 -16.75 -6.83
C SER A 179 20.89 -15.26 -6.51
N PRO A 180 22.05 -14.83 -6.02
CA PRO A 180 22.26 -13.42 -5.67
C PRO A 180 22.34 -12.53 -6.92
N LEU A 181 21.93 -11.27 -6.76
CA LEU A 181 22.29 -10.20 -7.69
C LEU A 181 23.68 -9.67 -7.33
N ALA A 182 24.52 -9.43 -8.34
CA ALA A 182 25.84 -8.85 -8.12
C ALA A 182 25.70 -7.46 -7.49
N GLY A 183 26.44 -7.21 -6.41
CA GLY A 183 26.43 -5.92 -5.69
C GLY A 183 25.28 -5.72 -4.70
N ALA A 184 24.28 -6.61 -4.65
CA ALA A 184 23.18 -6.53 -3.69
C ALA A 184 23.66 -6.69 -2.24
N VAL A 185 23.03 -5.99 -1.30
CA VAL A 185 23.26 -6.10 0.15
C VAL A 185 21.92 -6.39 0.82
N PRO A 186 21.50 -7.66 0.91
CA PRO A 186 20.16 -7.99 1.38
C PRO A 186 19.93 -7.69 2.88
N TYR A 187 18.77 -7.10 3.19
CA TYR A 187 18.33 -6.79 4.55
C TYR A 187 16.82 -6.90 4.72
N ALA A 188 16.38 -6.99 5.98
CA ALA A 188 14.97 -6.92 6.37
C ALA A 188 14.80 -5.78 7.39
N GLN A 189 13.78 -4.93 7.23
CA GLN A 189 13.55 -3.77 8.10
C GLN A 189 12.87 -4.17 9.42
N CYS A 190 13.25 -3.49 10.50
CA CYS A 190 12.60 -3.55 11.80
C CYS A 190 11.56 -2.43 11.92
N TYR A 191 10.32 -2.80 12.23
CA TYR A 191 9.26 -1.85 12.53
C TYR A 191 8.26 -2.45 13.52
N GLY A 192 7.40 -1.62 14.08
CA GLY A 192 6.24 -2.03 14.90
C GLY A 192 4.96 -1.48 14.29
N GLY A 193 3.86 -1.48 15.03
CA GLY A 193 2.63 -0.87 14.54
C GLY A 193 1.43 -1.09 15.43
N HIS A 194 0.40 -0.28 15.23
CA HIS A 194 -0.91 -0.47 15.80
C HIS A 194 -1.75 -1.29 14.83
N GLN A 195 -2.05 -2.53 15.20
CA GLN A 195 -2.92 -3.42 14.44
C GLN A 195 -4.34 -3.32 14.99
N PHE A 196 -5.29 -2.94 14.13
CA PHE A 196 -6.69 -2.71 14.50
C PHE A 196 -6.88 -1.75 15.68
N GLY A 197 -5.98 -0.77 15.83
CA GLY A 197 -6.00 0.24 16.90
C GLY A 197 -5.22 -0.14 18.16
N THR A 198 -4.69 -1.37 18.24
CA THR A 198 -3.92 -1.85 19.41
C THR A 198 -2.44 -1.98 19.06
N TRP A 199 -1.55 -1.53 19.94
CA TRP A 199 -0.11 -1.70 19.76
C TRP A 199 0.28 -3.19 19.69
N ALA A 200 0.92 -3.61 18.60
CA ALA A 200 1.28 -5.01 18.34
C ALA A 200 2.73 -5.35 18.71
N GLY A 201 3.48 -4.40 19.28
CA GLY A 201 4.91 -4.58 19.54
C GLY A 201 5.73 -4.63 18.26
N GLN A 202 6.82 -5.39 18.28
CA GLN A 202 7.68 -5.56 17.11
C GLN A 202 7.02 -6.43 16.04
N LEU A 203 7.00 -5.90 14.82
CA LEU A 203 6.66 -6.56 13.58
C LEU A 203 7.96 -6.70 12.76
N GLY A 204 8.09 -5.95 11.67
CA GLY A 204 9.21 -5.99 10.75
C GLY A 204 8.90 -6.75 9.46
N ASP A 205 9.87 -6.75 8.56
CA ASP A 205 9.80 -7.47 7.28
C ASP A 205 9.86 -8.99 7.52
N GLY A 206 8.75 -9.58 7.96
CA GLY A 206 8.69 -10.98 8.37
C GLY A 206 8.63 -11.99 7.23
N ARG A 207 8.42 -11.52 6.00
CA ARG A 207 8.43 -12.32 4.76
C ARG A 207 8.93 -11.52 3.57
N ALA A 208 9.68 -10.46 3.83
CA ALA A 208 10.20 -9.57 2.80
C ALA A 208 11.68 -9.35 3.05
N ILE A 209 12.46 -9.29 1.97
CA ILE A 209 13.91 -9.06 2.03
C ILE A 209 14.23 -8.05 0.94
N THR A 210 14.69 -6.87 1.34
CA THR A 210 15.20 -5.85 0.43
C THR A 210 16.57 -6.28 -0.07
N LEU A 211 16.77 -6.35 -1.38
CA LEU A 211 18.04 -6.68 -2.02
C LEU A 211 19.04 -5.52 -1.95
N GLY A 212 18.53 -4.29 -1.85
CA GLY A 212 19.30 -3.06 -1.75
C GLY A 212 18.60 -1.89 -2.41
N GLU A 213 19.32 -0.78 -2.47
CA GLU A 213 18.89 0.46 -3.12
C GLU A 213 19.70 0.69 -4.39
N ILE A 214 19.01 0.97 -5.50
CA ILE A 214 19.63 1.33 -6.77
C ILE A 214 19.33 2.79 -7.13
N MET A 215 20.23 3.40 -7.89
CA MET A 215 20.08 4.75 -8.42
C MET A 215 19.85 4.67 -9.93
N ASN A 216 18.75 5.22 -10.41
CA ASN A 216 18.51 5.32 -11.85
C ASN A 216 19.27 6.51 -12.47
N SER A 217 19.19 6.63 -13.80
CA SER A 217 19.81 7.68 -14.61
C SER A 217 19.31 9.09 -14.28
N LYS A 218 18.16 9.22 -13.60
CA LYS A 218 17.60 10.48 -13.11
C LYS A 218 18.07 10.84 -11.69
N LEU A 219 19.00 10.04 -11.13
CA LEU A 219 19.46 10.16 -9.75
C LEU A 219 18.34 9.96 -8.73
N GLU A 220 17.33 9.16 -9.07
CA GLU A 220 16.28 8.73 -8.15
C GLU A 220 16.66 7.38 -7.54
N ARG A 221 16.45 7.27 -6.22
CA ARG A 221 16.71 6.05 -5.47
C ARG A 221 15.50 5.13 -5.46
N TRP A 222 15.73 3.83 -5.64
CA TRP A 222 14.70 2.79 -5.63
C TRP A 222 15.17 1.56 -4.85
N GLU A 223 14.41 1.15 -3.83
CA GLU A 223 14.56 -0.11 -3.11
C GLU A 223 13.93 -1.26 -3.91
N LEU A 224 14.66 -2.38 -4.05
CA LEU A 224 14.13 -3.64 -4.61
C LEU A 224 13.87 -4.63 -3.48
N GLN A 225 12.61 -5.01 -3.26
CA GLN A 225 12.22 -5.89 -2.15
C GLN A 225 11.53 -7.16 -2.64
N LEU A 226 12.10 -8.33 -2.32
CA LEU A 226 11.52 -9.62 -2.60
C LEU A 226 10.59 -10.05 -1.46
N LYS A 227 9.29 -10.14 -1.74
CA LYS A 227 8.28 -10.61 -0.78
C LYS A 227 7.92 -12.06 -1.07
N GLY A 228 8.08 -12.91 -0.06
CA GLY A 228 8.00 -14.37 -0.15
C GLY A 228 9.35 -15.09 -0.21
N ALA A 229 10.46 -14.35 -0.05
CA ALA A 229 11.82 -14.85 -0.27
C ALA A 229 12.46 -15.60 0.92
N GLY A 230 11.70 -15.88 1.98
CA GLY A 230 12.17 -16.69 3.12
C GLY A 230 12.04 -16.00 4.47
N LYS A 231 12.56 -16.69 5.50
CA LYS A 231 12.45 -16.24 6.90
C LYS A 231 13.43 -15.12 7.22
N THR A 232 13.04 -14.29 8.16
CA THR A 232 13.84 -13.22 8.74
C THR A 232 13.69 -13.25 10.27
N PRO A 233 14.49 -12.48 11.02
CA PRO A 233 14.28 -12.27 12.45
C PRO A 233 12.89 -11.74 12.81
N TYR A 234 12.17 -11.20 11.83
CA TYR A 234 10.85 -10.58 11.98
C TYR A 234 9.70 -11.53 11.61
N SER A 235 9.98 -12.76 11.17
CA SER A 235 8.94 -13.73 10.76
C SER A 235 7.99 -14.15 11.89
N ARG A 236 8.34 -13.89 13.15
CA ARG A 236 7.61 -14.35 14.35
C ARG A 236 7.39 -15.86 14.27
N PHE A 237 6.14 -16.30 14.12
CA PHE A 237 5.75 -17.71 14.02
C PHE A 237 5.50 -18.16 12.57
N ALA A 238 5.63 -17.26 11.59
CA ALA A 238 5.35 -17.54 10.19
C ALA A 238 6.55 -18.13 9.44
N ASP A 239 6.29 -18.63 8.23
CA ASP A 239 7.28 -19.32 7.41
C ASP A 239 8.12 -18.41 6.50
N GLY A 240 7.78 -17.12 6.39
CA GLY A 240 8.49 -16.18 5.52
C GLY A 240 8.17 -16.31 4.03
N LEU A 241 7.20 -17.14 3.66
CA LEU A 241 6.87 -17.45 2.26
C LEU A 241 5.59 -16.75 1.80
N ALA A 242 5.42 -16.62 0.48
CA ALA A 242 4.21 -16.13 -0.16
C ALA A 242 3.68 -17.15 -1.18
N VAL A 243 2.38 -17.10 -1.44
CA VAL A 243 1.70 -17.96 -2.40
C VAL A 243 1.39 -17.20 -3.68
N LEU A 244 1.22 -17.92 -4.78
CA LEU A 244 0.98 -17.37 -6.10
C LEU A 244 -0.26 -16.47 -6.12
N ARG A 245 -1.34 -16.89 -5.46
CA ARG A 245 -2.59 -16.13 -5.37
C ARG A 245 -2.41 -14.72 -4.81
N SER A 246 -1.84 -14.57 -3.61
CA SER A 246 -1.62 -13.25 -3.00
C SER A 246 -0.58 -12.44 -3.76
N SER A 247 0.43 -13.10 -4.32
CA SER A 247 1.47 -12.45 -5.12
C SER A 247 0.94 -11.89 -6.44
N ILE A 248 0.03 -12.59 -7.13
CA ILE A 248 -0.67 -12.09 -8.32
C ILE A 248 -1.50 -10.85 -7.97
N ARG A 249 -2.24 -10.89 -6.86
CA ARG A 249 -3.08 -9.77 -6.42
C ARG A 249 -2.26 -8.53 -6.12
N GLU A 250 -1.17 -8.67 -5.38
CA GLU A 250 -0.25 -7.57 -5.06
C GLU A 250 0.41 -7.02 -6.33
N TYR A 251 0.96 -7.90 -7.17
CA TYR A 251 1.59 -7.51 -8.43
C TYR A 251 0.66 -6.70 -9.34
N LEU A 252 -0.56 -7.20 -9.58
CA LEU A 252 -1.53 -6.51 -10.43
C LEU A 252 -2.04 -5.21 -9.80
N CYS A 253 -2.27 -5.18 -8.49
CA CYS A 253 -2.84 -4.01 -7.83
C CYS A 253 -1.85 -2.86 -7.69
N SER A 254 -0.56 -3.17 -7.46
CA SER A 254 0.52 -2.19 -7.52
C SER A 254 0.49 -1.43 -8.84
N GLU A 255 0.43 -2.14 -9.96
CA GLU A 255 0.48 -1.52 -11.28
C GLU A 255 -0.85 -0.86 -11.65
N ALA A 256 -1.99 -1.49 -11.33
CA ALA A 256 -3.30 -0.88 -11.56
C ALA A 256 -3.46 0.47 -10.83
N MET A 257 -2.98 0.57 -9.59
CA MET A 257 -3.03 1.82 -8.84
C MET A 257 -2.13 2.90 -9.47
N HIS A 258 -0.96 2.52 -9.98
CA HIS A 258 -0.07 3.44 -10.70
C HIS A 258 -0.75 4.03 -11.94
N PHE A 259 -1.37 3.19 -12.79
CA PHE A 259 -2.03 3.64 -14.02
C PHE A 259 -3.38 4.35 -13.78
N LEU A 260 -3.98 4.17 -12.60
CA LEU A 260 -5.06 5.04 -12.10
C LEU A 260 -4.54 6.41 -11.58
N GLY A 261 -3.22 6.64 -11.63
CA GLY A 261 -2.59 7.86 -11.13
C GLY A 261 -2.60 7.95 -9.60
N ILE A 262 -2.70 6.83 -8.88
CA ILE A 262 -2.70 6.80 -7.41
C ILE A 262 -1.30 6.42 -6.92
N PRO A 263 -0.69 7.20 -6.00
CA PRO A 263 0.63 6.88 -5.47
C PRO A 263 0.67 5.49 -4.82
N THR A 264 1.67 4.69 -5.17
CA THR A 264 1.77 3.28 -4.78
C THR A 264 3.19 2.73 -4.87
N THR A 265 3.50 1.71 -4.06
CA THR A 265 4.63 0.82 -4.32
C THR A 265 4.41 0.04 -5.63
N ARG A 266 5.44 -0.04 -6.45
CA ARG A 266 5.44 -0.67 -7.77
C ARG A 266 5.81 -2.15 -7.68
N ALA A 267 5.56 -2.91 -8.75
CA ALA A 267 5.97 -4.31 -8.83
C ALA A 267 6.72 -4.59 -10.13
N LEU A 268 8.01 -4.94 -10.03
CA LEU A 268 8.87 -5.21 -11.18
C LEU A 268 8.49 -6.52 -11.85
N CYS A 269 8.44 -7.60 -11.08
CA CYS A 269 8.17 -8.94 -11.60
C CYS A 269 7.56 -9.85 -10.55
N LEU A 270 6.93 -10.92 -11.04
CA LEU A 270 6.37 -12.01 -10.27
C LEU A 270 6.94 -13.34 -10.78
N VAL A 271 7.53 -14.13 -9.89
CA VAL A 271 8.08 -15.44 -10.21
C VAL A 271 7.47 -16.52 -9.31
N THR A 272 7.31 -17.74 -9.85
CA THR A 272 6.99 -18.91 -9.02
C THR A 272 8.24 -19.44 -8.34
N THR A 273 8.09 -20.11 -7.20
CA THR A 273 9.20 -20.87 -6.58
C THR A 273 9.25 -22.31 -7.09
N GLY A 274 8.16 -22.81 -7.68
CA GLY A 274 7.97 -24.21 -8.05
C GLY A 274 7.86 -25.18 -6.86
N LYS A 275 7.85 -24.65 -5.63
CA LYS A 275 7.48 -25.37 -4.41
C LYS A 275 6.07 -25.03 -3.99
N PHE A 276 5.45 -25.90 -3.20
CA PHE A 276 4.17 -25.62 -2.55
C PHE A 276 4.39 -25.02 -1.16
N VAL A 277 3.40 -24.24 -0.72
CA VAL A 277 3.38 -23.57 0.57
C VAL A 277 2.02 -23.81 1.20
N THR A 278 2.01 -24.39 2.39
CA THR A 278 0.76 -24.70 3.12
C THR A 278 0.15 -23.42 3.69
N ARG A 279 -1.13 -23.16 3.39
CA ARG A 279 -1.89 -22.01 3.89
C ARG A 279 -3.26 -22.43 4.38
N ASP A 280 -3.67 -21.87 5.50
CA ASP A 280 -5.07 -21.82 5.89
C ASP A 280 -5.60 -20.42 5.52
N MET A 281 -6.34 -20.34 4.43
CA MET A 281 -6.84 -19.07 3.88
C MET A 281 -7.85 -18.41 4.82
N PHE A 282 -8.66 -19.18 5.55
CA PHE A 282 -9.74 -18.63 6.39
C PHE A 282 -9.48 -18.73 7.88
N TYR A 283 -8.34 -19.29 8.29
CA TYR A 283 -8.02 -19.58 9.69
C TYR A 283 -9.07 -20.50 10.35
N ASP A 284 -9.64 -21.42 9.58
CA ASP A 284 -10.71 -22.34 10.00
C ASP A 284 -10.22 -23.75 10.35
N GLY A 285 -8.91 -23.97 10.29
CA GLY A 285 -8.26 -25.25 10.56
C GLY A 285 -8.13 -26.17 9.34
N ASN A 286 -8.44 -25.72 8.12
CA ASN A 286 -8.35 -26.51 6.89
C ASN A 286 -7.24 -26.02 5.94
N PRO A 287 -5.96 -26.26 6.26
CA PRO A 287 -4.86 -25.82 5.42
C PRO A 287 -4.81 -26.58 4.08
N LYS A 288 -4.35 -25.88 3.05
CA LYS A 288 -4.12 -26.42 1.70
C LYS A 288 -2.76 -26.00 1.20
N ASP A 289 -2.18 -26.84 0.35
CA ASP A 289 -0.96 -26.50 -0.36
C ASP A 289 -1.30 -25.61 -1.57
N GLU A 290 -0.71 -24.41 -1.58
CA GLU A 290 -0.82 -23.45 -2.68
C GLU A 290 0.57 -23.28 -3.34
N PRO A 291 0.66 -23.04 -4.66
CA PRO A 291 1.95 -22.78 -5.30
C PRO A 291 2.67 -21.58 -4.66
N GLY A 292 3.95 -21.71 -4.36
CA GLY A 292 4.78 -20.63 -3.83
C GLY A 292 5.18 -19.63 -4.91
N ALA A 293 5.31 -18.36 -4.52
CA ALA A 293 5.72 -17.29 -5.41
C ALA A 293 6.48 -16.18 -4.67
N VAL A 294 7.22 -15.38 -5.44
CA VAL A 294 7.94 -14.21 -4.98
C VAL A 294 7.60 -13.03 -5.88
N VAL A 295 7.19 -11.90 -5.28
CA VAL A 295 7.01 -10.64 -5.97
C VAL A 295 8.17 -9.69 -5.65
N CYS A 296 8.75 -9.09 -6.69
CA CYS A 296 9.74 -8.03 -6.53
C CYS A 296 9.04 -6.67 -6.49
N ARG A 297 8.87 -6.14 -5.29
CA ARG A 297 8.32 -4.81 -5.02
C ARG A 297 9.40 -3.76 -5.26
N VAL A 298 8.98 -2.59 -5.70
CA VAL A 298 9.86 -1.44 -5.98
C VAL A 298 9.27 -0.18 -5.37
N SER A 299 10.06 0.57 -4.61
CA SER A 299 9.62 1.82 -3.98
C SER A 299 10.81 2.74 -3.75
N GLN A 300 10.60 4.06 -3.70
CA GLN A 300 11.66 4.98 -3.27
C GLN A 300 12.03 4.77 -1.80
N SER A 301 11.06 4.32 -0.99
CA SER A 301 11.30 3.87 0.38
C SER A 301 10.22 2.88 0.84
N PHE A 302 10.61 1.92 1.68
CA PHE A 302 9.68 1.08 2.44
C PHE A 302 9.48 1.54 3.89
N LEU A 303 9.95 2.75 4.25
CA LEU A 303 9.70 3.33 5.57
C LEU A 303 8.20 3.56 5.82
N ARG A 304 7.78 3.18 7.01
CA ARG A 304 6.38 3.23 7.48
C ARG A 304 6.26 4.07 8.74
N PHE A 305 5.05 4.46 9.13
CA PHE A 305 4.86 5.09 10.46
C PHE A 305 5.35 4.14 11.57
N GLY A 306 5.10 2.85 11.39
CA GLY A 306 5.59 1.77 12.24
C GLY A 306 7.11 1.72 12.44
N SER A 307 7.91 2.16 11.46
CA SER A 307 9.37 2.18 11.53
C SER A 307 9.89 3.12 12.63
N PHE A 308 9.14 4.18 12.91
CA PHE A 308 9.46 5.16 13.96
C PHE A 308 8.84 4.75 15.30
N GLN A 309 7.61 4.25 15.25
CA GLN A 309 6.84 3.87 16.44
C GLN A 309 7.53 2.82 17.30
N ILE A 310 8.22 1.84 16.68
CA ILE A 310 8.92 0.81 17.45
C ILE A 310 10.00 1.40 18.36
N HIS A 311 10.78 2.35 17.85
CA HIS A 311 11.85 3.00 18.59
C HIS A 311 11.29 3.95 19.65
N ALA A 312 10.28 4.75 19.31
CA ALA A 312 9.62 5.61 20.29
C ALA A 312 9.00 4.81 21.45
N SER A 313 8.40 3.65 21.16
CA SER A 313 7.79 2.79 22.18
C SER A 313 8.79 2.21 23.19
N ARG A 314 10.08 2.11 22.81
CA ARG A 314 11.15 1.59 23.67
C ARG A 314 11.76 2.67 24.56
N GLY A 315 11.68 3.94 24.15
CA GLY A 315 12.23 5.07 24.89
C GLY A 315 13.75 5.03 25.03
N GLY A 316 14.30 5.81 25.97
CA GLY A 316 15.73 5.84 26.26
C GLY A 316 16.58 6.17 25.03
N GLU A 317 17.60 5.35 24.76
CA GLU A 317 18.53 5.55 23.65
C GLU A 317 17.87 5.39 22.26
N ASP A 318 16.76 4.65 22.14
CA ASP A 318 16.05 4.45 20.87
C ASP A 318 15.39 5.75 20.35
N LEU A 319 15.17 6.76 21.21
CA LEU A 319 14.68 8.07 20.75
C LEU A 319 15.66 8.76 19.80
N GLY A 320 16.97 8.49 19.93
CA GLY A 320 17.99 8.94 18.98
C GLY A 320 17.84 8.29 17.61
N ILE A 321 17.33 7.05 17.55
CA ILE A 321 17.05 6.34 16.30
C ILE A 321 15.85 6.94 15.59
N VAL A 322 14.80 7.37 16.32
CA VAL A 322 13.66 8.10 15.74
C VAL A 322 14.14 9.35 15.00
N ARG A 323 15.04 10.13 15.63
CA ARG A 323 15.66 11.31 15.00
C ARG A 323 16.50 10.92 13.77
N SER A 324 17.33 9.89 13.89
CA SER A 324 18.20 9.42 12.80
C SER A 324 17.39 8.97 11.57
N LEU A 325 16.28 8.23 11.79
CA LEU A 325 15.35 7.85 10.73
C LEU A 325 14.68 9.07 10.10
N ALA A 326 14.28 10.07 10.91
CA ALA A 326 13.65 11.29 10.41
C ALA A 326 14.62 12.11 9.56
N ASP A 327 15.86 12.28 10.02
CA ASP A 327 16.91 12.97 9.27
C ASP A 327 17.25 12.22 7.97
N TYR A 328 17.33 10.89 8.00
CA TYR A 328 17.51 10.06 6.81
C TYR A 328 16.38 10.28 5.81
N ALA A 329 15.13 10.16 6.28
CA ALA A 329 13.95 10.32 5.43
C ALA A 329 13.88 11.70 4.79
N ILE A 330 14.13 12.76 5.57
CA ILE A 330 14.14 14.14 5.06
C ILE A 330 15.24 14.32 4.02
N ARG A 331 16.48 13.92 4.34
CA ARG A 331 17.63 14.09 3.43
C ARG A 331 17.43 13.42 2.09
N HIS A 332 16.91 12.18 2.09
CA HIS A 332 16.89 11.33 0.91
C HIS A 332 15.56 11.32 0.16
N HIS A 333 14.45 11.64 0.83
CA HIS A 333 13.11 11.56 0.23
C HIS A 333 12.31 12.87 0.29
N PHE A 334 12.74 13.84 1.10
CA PHE A 334 12.16 15.19 1.16
C PHE A 334 13.24 16.29 1.13
N PRO A 335 14.20 16.26 0.17
CA PRO A 335 15.36 17.15 0.20
C PRO A 335 15.01 18.64 0.09
N HIS A 336 13.80 18.98 -0.41
CA HIS A 336 13.31 20.36 -0.42
C HIS A 336 13.03 20.91 0.98
N ILE A 337 12.78 20.05 1.98
CA ILE A 337 12.59 20.43 3.38
C ILE A 337 13.92 20.82 4.03
N GLU A 338 15.01 20.12 3.70
CA GLU A 338 16.34 20.43 4.26
C GLU A 338 16.85 21.80 3.80
N ASN A 339 16.39 22.25 2.62
CA ASN A 339 16.79 23.51 2.00
C ASN A 339 15.79 24.68 2.24
N MET A 340 14.82 24.53 3.14
CA MET A 340 13.90 25.63 3.45
C MET A 340 14.64 26.81 4.09
N SER A 341 14.76 27.92 3.36
CA SER A 341 15.27 29.19 3.89
C SER A 341 14.23 29.85 4.79
N LYS A 342 14.67 30.47 5.90
CA LYS A 342 13.85 31.26 6.85
C LYS A 342 13.16 32.51 6.26
N SER A 343 13.01 32.64 4.95
CA SER A 343 12.48 33.84 4.32
C SER A 343 11.00 33.69 3.95
N GLU A 344 10.22 34.60 4.53
CA GLU A 344 8.81 34.97 4.24
C GLU A 344 7.75 33.87 4.46
N SER A 345 7.52 33.61 5.77
CA SER A 345 6.18 33.38 6.34
C SER A 345 5.37 32.21 5.78
N LEU A 346 5.78 30.97 6.08
CA LEU A 346 4.84 29.85 6.28
C LEU A 346 4.32 29.87 7.72
N SER A 347 3.82 31.04 8.10
CA SER A 347 3.39 31.36 9.44
C SER A 347 1.86 31.34 9.40
N PHE A 348 1.25 30.22 9.82
CA PHE A 348 -0.19 30.02 9.69
C PHE A 348 -0.88 30.21 11.04
N SER A 349 -1.94 31.03 11.03
CA SER A 349 -2.79 31.23 12.20
C SER A 349 -3.67 30.00 12.43
N THR A 350 -3.58 29.38 13.60
CA THR A 350 -4.57 28.40 14.08
C THR A 350 -5.85 29.13 14.52
N GLY A 351 -7.03 28.63 14.14
CA GLY A 351 -8.31 29.32 14.36
C GLY A 351 -8.76 29.44 15.83
N ASP A 352 -9.40 30.57 16.15
CA ASP A 352 -10.20 30.98 17.33
C ASP A 352 -9.82 30.42 18.71
N ASN A 353 -8.76 30.99 19.28
CA ASN A 353 -8.70 31.62 20.63
C ASN A 353 -7.26 31.87 21.10
N ASP A 354 -6.27 31.46 20.31
CA ASP A 354 -4.87 31.80 20.52
C ASP A 354 -4.25 32.09 19.15
N GLN A 355 -3.78 33.32 18.91
CA GLN A 355 -3.06 33.71 17.70
C GLN A 355 -1.64 33.10 17.70
N SER A 356 -1.53 31.81 17.96
CA SER A 356 -0.26 31.10 17.96
C SER A 356 0.04 30.70 16.51
N VAL A 357 0.91 31.48 15.88
CA VAL A 357 1.35 31.24 14.51
C VAL A 357 2.33 30.08 14.51
N VAL A 358 2.02 28.99 13.80
CA VAL A 358 2.97 27.87 13.61
C VAL A 358 3.92 28.25 12.48
N ASP A 359 5.19 28.49 12.79
CA ASP A 359 6.24 28.71 11.80
C ASP A 359 6.95 27.40 11.45
N LEU A 360 6.51 26.77 10.35
CA LEU A 360 7.08 25.53 9.85
C LEU A 360 8.53 25.68 9.35
N THR A 361 8.99 26.90 9.05
CA THR A 361 10.38 27.13 8.60
C THR A 361 11.40 27.02 9.72
N SER A 362 10.94 27.08 10.98
CA SER A 362 11.78 26.97 12.17
C SER A 362 12.08 25.52 12.58
N ASN A 363 11.23 24.57 12.18
CA ASN A 363 11.34 23.16 12.53
C ASN A 363 11.05 22.25 11.33
N LYS A 364 12.11 21.68 10.75
CA LYS A 364 12.02 20.79 9.59
C LYS A 364 11.16 19.54 9.81
N TYR A 365 11.12 19.02 11.05
CA TYR A 365 10.30 17.84 11.37
C TYR A 365 8.81 18.16 11.38
N ALA A 366 8.43 19.38 11.79
CA ALA A 366 7.04 19.84 11.73
C ALA A 366 6.59 20.00 10.28
N ALA A 367 7.40 20.66 9.43
CA ALA A 367 7.12 20.77 8.01
C ALA A 367 6.99 19.40 7.32
N TRP A 368 7.90 18.47 7.66
CA TRP A 368 7.85 17.09 7.17
C TRP A 368 6.58 16.36 7.61
N THR A 369 6.17 16.51 8.87
CA THR A 369 4.95 15.89 9.40
C THR A 369 3.70 16.41 8.69
N VAL A 370 3.64 17.72 8.40
CA VAL A 370 2.56 18.35 7.63
C VAL A 370 2.51 17.78 6.21
N GLU A 371 3.65 17.66 5.53
CA GLU A 371 3.68 17.09 4.18
C GLU A 371 3.25 15.62 4.15
N ILE A 372 3.66 14.81 5.14
CA ILE A 372 3.18 13.42 5.29
C ILE A 372 1.66 13.40 5.46
N ALA A 373 1.12 14.29 6.29
CA ALA A 373 -0.32 14.41 6.54
C ALA A 373 -1.08 14.77 5.24
N GLU A 374 -0.61 15.76 4.50
CA GLU A 374 -1.22 16.17 3.23
C GLU A 374 -1.13 15.09 2.15
N ARG A 375 0.03 14.43 2.00
CA ARG A 375 0.19 13.31 1.07
C ARG A 375 -0.73 12.14 1.41
N THR A 376 -0.88 11.83 2.70
CA THR A 376 -1.79 10.78 3.17
C THR A 376 -3.25 11.17 2.91
N ALA A 377 -3.63 12.42 3.16
CA ALA A 377 -4.97 12.94 2.87
C ALA A 377 -5.32 12.83 1.38
N SER A 378 -4.41 13.27 0.50
CA SER A 378 -4.55 13.14 -0.95
C SER A 378 -4.68 11.69 -1.40
N LEU A 379 -3.87 10.79 -0.83
CA LEU A 379 -3.92 9.36 -1.13
C LEU A 379 -5.29 8.77 -0.80
N VAL A 380 -5.78 9.03 0.41
CA VAL A 380 -7.09 8.51 0.85
C VAL A 380 -8.23 9.12 0.03
N ALA A 381 -8.18 10.42 -0.30
CA ALA A 381 -9.16 11.04 -1.20
C ALA A 381 -9.22 10.36 -2.58
N ARG A 382 -8.06 9.99 -3.14
CA ARG A 382 -7.98 9.22 -4.39
C ARG A 382 -8.55 7.81 -4.25
N TRP A 383 -8.31 7.13 -3.13
CA TRP A 383 -8.95 5.84 -2.84
C TRP A 383 -10.47 5.96 -2.83
N GLN A 384 -11.02 6.99 -2.16
CA GLN A 384 -12.46 7.25 -2.17
C GLN A 384 -12.98 7.53 -3.59
N GLY A 385 -12.19 8.23 -4.43
CA GLY A 385 -12.55 8.57 -5.80
C GLY A 385 -12.68 7.40 -6.77
N VAL A 386 -11.88 6.34 -6.59
CA VAL A 386 -11.93 5.12 -7.42
C VAL A 386 -12.66 3.96 -6.74
N GLY A 387 -13.16 4.16 -5.51
CA GLY A 387 -13.83 3.11 -4.76
C GLY A 387 -12.87 2.03 -4.24
N PHE A 388 -11.61 2.36 -3.94
CA PHE A 388 -10.64 1.40 -3.40
C PHE A 388 -10.76 1.29 -1.88
N THR A 389 -10.85 0.08 -1.36
CA THR A 389 -10.76 -0.24 0.07
C THR A 389 -9.51 -1.07 0.35
N HIS A 390 -8.60 -0.55 1.16
CA HIS A 390 -7.33 -1.21 1.49
C HIS A 390 -7.51 -2.44 2.39
N GLY A 391 -8.46 -2.39 3.33
CA GLY A 391 -8.82 -3.50 4.23
C GLY A 391 -7.90 -3.75 5.43
N VAL A 392 -6.69 -3.16 5.48
CA VAL A 392 -5.73 -3.30 6.61
C VAL A 392 -4.91 -2.02 6.82
N LEU A 393 -5.57 -0.92 7.21
CA LEU A 393 -4.93 0.39 7.42
C LEU A 393 -4.30 0.51 8.82
N ASN A 394 -3.49 -0.48 9.19
CA ASN A 394 -2.64 -0.42 10.39
C ASN A 394 -1.51 0.60 10.20
N THR A 395 -0.91 1.11 11.28
CA THR A 395 0.18 2.11 11.16
C THR A 395 1.47 1.52 10.54
N ASP A 396 1.68 0.20 10.60
CA ASP A 396 2.74 -0.48 9.85
C ASP A 396 2.49 -0.50 8.33
N ASN A 397 1.26 -0.28 7.86
CA ASN A 397 0.91 -0.19 6.43
C ASN A 397 0.72 1.26 5.94
N MET A 398 1.23 2.24 6.69
CA MET A 398 1.21 3.65 6.29
C MET A 398 2.61 4.07 5.85
N SER A 399 2.80 4.29 4.56
CA SER A 399 4.06 4.80 4.01
C SER A 399 4.28 6.27 4.40
N ILE A 400 5.51 6.61 4.80
CA ILE A 400 5.87 8.03 5.01
C ILE A 400 5.84 8.85 3.72
N LEU A 401 5.85 8.21 2.54
CA LEU A 401 5.83 8.90 1.25
C LEU A 401 4.40 9.16 0.74
N GLY A 402 3.37 8.69 1.46
CA GLY A 402 1.99 8.74 1.01
C GLY A 402 1.70 7.77 -0.13
N LEU A 403 2.30 6.58 -0.10
CA LEU A 403 2.10 5.51 -1.08
C LEU A 403 1.11 4.45 -0.55
N THR A 404 0.27 3.92 -1.44
CA THR A 404 -0.41 2.64 -1.20
C THR A 404 0.64 1.54 -1.06
N ILE A 405 0.57 0.74 0.01
CA ILE A 405 1.59 -0.26 0.34
C ILE A 405 0.95 -1.49 1.00
N ASP A 406 1.51 -2.68 0.76
CA ASP A 406 1.06 -3.95 1.36
C ASP A 406 -0.38 -4.34 1.01
N TYR A 407 -0.54 -4.69 -0.27
CA TYR A 407 -1.75 -5.27 -0.81
C TYR A 407 -2.00 -6.68 -0.25
N GLY A 408 -2.93 -6.79 0.70
CA GLY A 408 -3.49 -8.06 1.18
C GLY A 408 -4.97 -8.19 0.81
N PRO A 409 -5.89 -8.16 1.79
CA PRO A 409 -7.32 -8.19 1.52
C PRO A 409 -7.82 -6.80 1.10
N PHE A 410 -7.41 -6.32 -0.06
CA PHE A 410 -7.99 -5.12 -0.68
C PHE A 410 -9.20 -5.46 -1.55
N GLY A 411 -9.99 -4.44 -1.91
CA GLY A 411 -11.04 -4.58 -2.91
C GLY A 411 -11.45 -3.23 -3.49
N PHE A 412 -11.74 -3.22 -4.79
CA PHE A 412 -12.47 -2.12 -5.41
C PHE A 412 -13.98 -2.35 -5.21
N LEU A 413 -14.73 -1.29 -4.99
CA LEU A 413 -16.18 -1.33 -4.96
C LEU A 413 -16.71 -1.81 -6.31
N ASP A 414 -17.42 -2.92 -6.27
CA ASP A 414 -18.37 -3.26 -7.32
C ASP A 414 -19.63 -2.40 -7.11
N ALA A 415 -20.64 -2.93 -6.43
CA ALA A 415 -21.75 -2.13 -5.92
C ALA A 415 -21.28 -1.10 -4.89
N PHE A 416 -21.79 0.13 -4.97
CA PHE A 416 -21.49 1.16 -3.98
C PHE A 416 -22.07 0.79 -2.62
N ASP A 417 -21.18 0.54 -1.67
CA ASP A 417 -21.53 0.26 -0.28
C ASP A 417 -20.52 0.97 0.64
N PRO A 418 -20.95 2.04 1.34
CA PRO A 418 -20.10 2.75 2.29
C PRO A 418 -19.51 1.84 3.38
N SER A 419 -20.21 0.77 3.75
CA SER A 419 -19.80 -0.18 4.78
C SER A 419 -18.93 -1.33 4.26
N TYR A 420 -18.58 -1.33 2.96
CA TYR A 420 -17.80 -2.40 2.34
C TYR A 420 -16.43 -2.53 3.00
N THR A 421 -16.13 -3.74 3.48
CA THR A 421 -14.78 -4.17 3.82
C THR A 421 -14.51 -5.50 3.11
N PRO A 422 -13.42 -5.60 2.32
CA PRO A 422 -12.98 -6.86 1.74
C PRO A 422 -12.42 -7.83 2.80
N ASN A 423 -12.02 -7.33 3.97
CA ASN A 423 -11.29 -8.12 4.96
C ASN A 423 -12.25 -8.83 5.92
N VAL A 424 -12.28 -10.17 5.91
CA VAL A 424 -13.12 -10.98 6.80
C VAL A 424 -12.77 -10.80 8.28
N THR A 425 -11.50 -10.53 8.59
CA THR A 425 -11.04 -10.29 9.97
C THR A 425 -11.50 -8.93 10.50
N ASP A 426 -11.85 -8.00 9.60
CA ASP A 426 -12.39 -6.69 9.93
C ASP A 426 -13.91 -6.72 10.13
N LEU A 427 -14.63 -7.79 9.78
CA LEU A 427 -16.10 -7.83 9.84
C LEU A 427 -16.73 -7.49 11.21
N PRO A 428 -16.18 -7.93 12.36
CA PRO A 428 -16.78 -7.63 13.66
C PRO A 428 -16.83 -6.12 14.02
N GLY A 429 -15.95 -5.29 13.43
CA GLY A 429 -15.86 -3.86 13.73
C GLY A 429 -15.91 -2.93 12.51
N ARG A 430 -15.67 -3.45 11.31
CA ARG A 430 -15.57 -2.72 10.03
C ARG A 430 -14.69 -1.48 10.15
N ARG A 431 -13.60 -1.60 10.92
CA ARG A 431 -12.68 -0.50 11.22
C ARG A 431 -12.12 0.09 9.94
N TYR A 432 -11.81 -0.78 8.97
CA TYR A 432 -11.18 -0.40 7.70
C TYR A 432 -12.15 -0.45 6.51
N CYS A 433 -13.47 -0.35 6.76
CA CYS A 433 -14.42 -0.25 5.66
C CYS A 433 -14.26 1.06 4.86
N PHE A 434 -14.77 1.06 3.63
CA PHE A 434 -14.61 2.12 2.65
C PHE A 434 -14.87 3.53 3.22
N ALA A 435 -15.98 3.73 3.94
CA ALA A 435 -16.33 5.01 4.51
C ALA A 435 -15.39 5.48 5.63
N ASN A 436 -14.73 4.56 6.33
CA ASN A 436 -13.90 4.87 7.50
C ASN A 436 -12.44 5.19 7.15
N GLN A 437 -11.99 4.92 5.92
CA GLN A 437 -10.59 5.15 5.53
C GLN A 437 -10.07 6.57 5.80
N PRO A 438 -10.86 7.66 5.60
CA PRO A 438 -10.43 9.02 5.94
C PRO A 438 -10.14 9.20 7.44
N ASP A 439 -11.06 8.77 8.30
CA ASP A 439 -10.92 8.90 9.75
C ASP A 439 -9.77 8.04 10.29
N ILE A 440 -9.58 6.85 9.72
CA ILE A 440 -8.44 5.99 10.05
C ILE A 440 -7.12 6.60 9.57
N GLY A 441 -7.10 7.24 8.40
CA GLY A 441 -5.94 7.99 7.92
C GLY A 441 -5.53 9.09 8.90
N LEU A 442 -6.50 9.89 9.36
CA LEU A 442 -6.27 10.92 10.38
C LEU A 442 -5.77 10.31 11.69
N TRP A 443 -6.39 9.23 12.16
CA TRP A 443 -5.95 8.52 13.36
C TRP A 443 -4.50 8.03 13.24
N ASN A 444 -4.12 7.48 12.09
CA ASN A 444 -2.74 7.04 11.83
C ASN A 444 -1.74 8.20 11.82
N ILE A 445 -2.12 9.38 11.29
CA ILE A 445 -1.32 10.60 11.37
C ILE A 445 -1.15 11.05 12.83
N ALA A 446 -2.19 10.99 13.65
CA ALA A 446 -2.08 11.30 15.08
C ALA A 446 -1.08 10.37 15.80
N GLN A 447 -1.12 9.06 15.51
CA GLN A 447 -0.15 8.11 16.06
C GLN A 447 1.29 8.40 15.59
N PHE A 448 1.46 8.85 14.35
CA PHE A 448 2.77 9.25 13.84
C PHE A 448 3.28 10.55 14.48
N ALA A 449 2.43 11.58 14.59
CA ALA A 449 2.79 12.84 15.26
C ALA A 449 3.17 12.61 16.74
N SER A 450 2.40 11.79 17.46
CA SER A 450 2.71 11.40 18.84
C SER A 450 4.08 10.71 18.98
N THR A 451 4.48 9.93 17.96
CA THR A 451 5.81 9.30 17.90
C THR A 451 6.93 10.35 17.86
N LEU A 452 6.76 11.38 17.02
CA LEU A 452 7.73 12.46 16.87
C LEU A 452 7.76 13.39 18.09
N MET A 453 6.62 13.63 18.73
CA MET A 453 6.54 14.35 20.00
C MET A 453 7.28 13.60 21.12
N THR A 454 7.12 12.27 21.20
CA THR A 454 7.82 11.42 22.18
C THR A 454 9.34 11.53 22.04
N ALA A 455 9.83 11.71 20.80
CA ALA A 455 11.24 11.93 20.50
C ALA A 455 11.69 13.41 20.61
N ASN A 456 10.82 14.30 21.08
CA ASN A 456 11.05 15.75 21.17
C ASN A 456 11.48 16.38 19.83
N LEU A 457 10.84 15.95 18.73
CA LEU A 457 11.07 16.48 17.38
C LEU A 457 10.04 17.53 16.98
N ILE A 458 8.82 17.43 17.51
CA ILE A 458 7.74 18.39 17.29
C ILE A 458 6.99 18.63 18.61
N SER A 459 6.31 19.77 18.69
CA SER A 459 5.44 20.22 19.78
C SER A 459 3.99 19.77 19.59
N ASP A 460 3.17 19.91 20.64
CA ASP A 460 1.71 19.70 20.58
C ASP A 460 1.04 20.58 19.50
N GLN A 461 1.47 21.84 19.38
CA GLN A 461 0.90 22.79 18.43
C GLN A 461 1.19 22.39 16.98
N GLU A 462 2.43 21.97 16.69
CA GLU A 462 2.83 21.47 15.36
C GLU A 462 2.11 20.16 15.00
N ALA A 463 1.92 19.26 15.98
CA ALA A 463 1.15 18.03 15.80
C ALA A 463 -0.32 18.30 15.48
N ASN A 464 -0.96 19.21 16.23
CA ASN A 464 -2.34 19.64 15.96
C ASN A 464 -2.49 20.26 14.58
N TYR A 465 -1.54 21.11 14.19
CA TYR A 465 -1.53 21.72 12.86
C TYR A 465 -1.45 20.68 11.75
N ALA A 466 -0.61 19.64 11.86
CA ALA A 466 -0.56 18.57 10.86
C ALA A 466 -1.90 17.82 10.72
N MET A 467 -2.62 17.60 11.83
CA MET A 467 -3.96 16.99 11.79
C MET A 467 -5.00 17.91 11.12
N GLU A 468 -4.97 19.21 11.39
CA GLU A 468 -5.84 20.18 10.70
C GLU A 468 -5.57 20.20 9.19
N ARG A 469 -4.29 20.19 8.80
CA ARG A 469 -3.87 20.14 7.39
C ARG A 469 -4.33 18.86 6.70
N PHE A 470 -4.27 17.70 7.35
CA PHE A 470 -4.88 16.47 6.83
C PHE A 470 -6.36 16.69 6.51
N GLY A 471 -7.13 17.20 7.47
CA GLY A 471 -8.58 17.36 7.33
C GLY A 471 -8.96 18.31 6.20
N ALA A 472 -8.31 19.48 6.13
CA ALA A 472 -8.51 20.45 5.07
C ALA A 472 -8.14 19.87 3.69
N LYS A 473 -6.94 19.28 3.57
CA LYS A 473 -6.44 18.72 2.32
C LYS A 473 -7.31 17.57 1.80
N PHE A 474 -7.77 16.68 2.69
CA PHE A 474 -8.66 15.60 2.32
C PHE A 474 -9.97 16.13 1.75
N MET A 475 -10.60 17.11 2.41
CA MET A 475 -11.87 17.67 1.98
C MET A 475 -11.75 18.41 0.65
N ASP A 476 -10.66 19.16 0.43
CA ASP A 476 -10.41 19.86 -0.83
C ASP A 476 -10.25 18.87 -1.99
N ASP A 477 -9.37 17.87 -1.82
CA ASP A 477 -9.10 16.88 -2.86
C ASP A 477 -10.33 16.01 -3.14
N TYR A 478 -11.06 15.58 -2.10
CA TYR A 478 -12.28 14.77 -2.24
C TYR A 478 -13.38 15.51 -3.02
N GLN A 479 -13.59 16.79 -2.71
CA GLN A 479 -14.56 17.63 -3.42
C GLN A 479 -14.14 17.87 -4.88
N ALA A 480 -12.85 18.14 -5.12
CA ALA A 480 -12.32 18.31 -6.47
C ALA A 480 -12.51 17.04 -7.31
N ILE A 481 -12.14 15.87 -6.76
CA ILE A 481 -12.30 14.57 -7.41
C ILE A 481 -13.78 14.33 -7.75
N LEU A 482 -14.70 14.45 -6.79
CA LEU A 482 -16.10 14.18 -7.06
C LEU A 482 -16.70 15.16 -8.09
N SER A 483 -16.30 16.43 -8.06
CA SER A 483 -16.72 17.42 -9.06
C SER A 483 -16.29 17.01 -10.47
N GLN A 484 -15.03 16.61 -10.64
CA GLN A 484 -14.51 16.11 -11.91
C GLN A 484 -15.24 14.84 -12.37
N LYS A 485 -15.49 13.90 -11.45
CA LYS A 485 -16.20 12.65 -11.75
C LYS A 485 -17.62 12.88 -12.24
N VAL A 486 -18.31 13.93 -11.78
CA VAL A 486 -19.64 14.33 -12.27
C VAL A 486 -19.60 15.39 -13.38
N GLY A 487 -18.42 15.82 -13.82
CA GLY A 487 -18.28 16.81 -14.90
C GLY A 487 -18.73 18.22 -14.52
N LEU A 488 -18.60 18.63 -13.25
CA LEU A 488 -18.93 19.97 -12.76
C LEU A 488 -17.66 20.76 -12.42
N GLN A 489 -17.67 22.07 -12.66
CA GLN A 489 -16.55 22.96 -12.31
C GLN A 489 -16.43 23.23 -10.80
N LYS A 490 -17.55 23.15 -10.08
CA LYS A 490 -17.64 23.42 -8.65
C LYS A 490 -18.37 22.30 -7.93
N TYR A 491 -17.97 22.05 -6.69
CA TYR A 491 -18.59 21.04 -5.86
C TYR A 491 -20.02 21.45 -5.45
N ASN A 492 -21.00 20.64 -5.84
CA ASN A 492 -22.39 20.80 -5.39
C ASN A 492 -22.70 19.74 -4.32
N LYS A 493 -22.62 20.16 -3.04
CA LYS A 493 -22.82 19.26 -1.89
C LYS A 493 -24.17 18.54 -1.91
N GLN A 494 -25.25 19.23 -2.27
CA GLN A 494 -26.60 18.65 -2.23
C GLN A 494 -26.76 17.60 -3.34
N LEU A 495 -26.34 17.92 -4.57
CA LEU A 495 -26.40 17.02 -5.71
C LEU A 495 -25.57 15.75 -5.46
N VAL A 496 -24.33 15.91 -5.00
CA VAL A 496 -23.42 14.78 -4.74
C VAL A 496 -23.92 13.91 -3.59
N ASN A 497 -24.38 14.49 -2.48
CA ASN A 497 -24.92 13.71 -1.37
C ASN A 497 -26.15 12.89 -1.79
N LYS A 498 -27.03 13.47 -2.61
CA LYS A 498 -28.19 12.76 -3.15
C LYS A 498 -27.78 11.65 -4.11
N LEU A 499 -26.76 11.89 -4.95
CA LEU A 499 -26.18 10.87 -5.82
C LEU A 499 -25.67 9.67 -5.02
N LEU A 500 -24.76 9.91 -4.07
CA LEU A 500 -24.15 8.85 -3.27
C LEU A 500 -25.21 8.08 -2.47
N SER A 501 -26.25 8.77 -1.98
CA SER A 501 -27.39 8.13 -1.31
C SER A 501 -28.15 7.19 -2.25
N ASN A 502 -28.44 7.62 -3.48
CA ASN A 502 -29.11 6.77 -4.47
C ASN A 502 -28.24 5.56 -4.86
N LEU A 503 -26.95 5.76 -5.11
CA LEU A 503 -26.01 4.68 -5.39
C LEU A 503 -26.00 3.62 -4.27
N ALA A 504 -26.03 4.06 -3.01
CA ALA A 504 -25.96 3.17 -1.85
C ALA A 504 -27.26 2.37 -1.64
N VAL A 505 -28.41 3.03 -1.81
CA VAL A 505 -29.73 2.39 -1.67
C VAL A 505 -29.95 1.35 -2.76
N ASP A 506 -29.61 1.68 -4.00
CA ASP A 506 -29.88 0.83 -5.17
C ASP A 506 -28.69 -0.10 -5.50
N LYS A 507 -27.62 -0.09 -4.69
CA LYS A 507 -26.41 -0.92 -4.84
C LYS A 507 -25.84 -0.88 -6.27
N VAL A 508 -25.79 0.33 -6.84
CA VAL A 508 -25.34 0.57 -8.21
C VAL A 508 -23.83 0.37 -8.31
N ASP A 509 -23.35 -0.22 -9.41
CA ASP A 509 -21.91 -0.37 -9.65
C ASP A 509 -21.20 0.99 -9.72
N TYR A 510 -20.23 1.21 -8.85
CA TYR A 510 -19.60 2.51 -8.64
C TYR A 510 -18.86 2.97 -9.91
N THR A 511 -17.99 2.11 -10.45
CA THR A 511 -17.15 2.42 -11.60
C THR A 511 -18.00 2.64 -12.86
N ASN A 512 -18.89 1.69 -13.16
CA ASN A 512 -19.69 1.73 -14.38
C ASN A 512 -20.70 2.89 -14.33
N PHE A 513 -21.21 3.27 -13.16
CA PHE A 513 -22.11 4.42 -13.04
C PHE A 513 -21.41 5.70 -13.49
N PHE A 514 -20.25 6.02 -12.92
CA PHE A 514 -19.54 7.24 -13.28
C PHE A 514 -19.08 7.25 -14.73
N ARG A 515 -18.73 6.08 -15.30
CA ARG A 515 -18.44 5.95 -16.72
C ARG A 515 -19.68 6.21 -17.58
N ALA A 516 -20.83 5.64 -17.22
CA ALA A 516 -22.08 5.82 -17.94
C ALA A 516 -22.65 7.24 -17.84
N LEU A 517 -22.45 7.91 -16.70
CA LEU A 517 -22.93 9.27 -16.41
C LEU A 517 -22.45 10.29 -17.45
N SER A 518 -21.26 10.08 -18.03
CA SER A 518 -20.70 10.92 -19.09
C SER A 518 -21.57 11.01 -20.36
N ASN A 519 -22.56 10.13 -20.52
CA ASN A 519 -23.48 10.11 -21.66
C ASN A 519 -24.78 10.88 -21.44
N ILE A 520 -25.05 11.38 -20.23
CA ILE A 520 -26.18 12.28 -19.98
C ILE A 520 -25.97 13.57 -20.78
N LYS A 521 -27.01 14.05 -21.45
CA LYS A 521 -27.00 15.26 -22.27
C LYS A 521 -27.47 16.46 -21.44
N ALA A 522 -26.84 17.62 -21.62
CA ALA A 522 -27.22 18.87 -20.94
C ALA A 522 -28.45 19.53 -21.62
N ASP A 523 -29.55 18.79 -21.73
CA ASP A 523 -30.75 19.21 -22.45
C ASP A 523 -32.00 19.05 -21.57
N PRO A 524 -32.60 20.15 -21.10
CA PRO A 524 -33.78 20.11 -20.25
C PRO A 524 -35.07 19.73 -21.00
N SER A 525 -35.04 19.61 -22.33
CA SER A 525 -36.19 19.23 -23.15
C SER A 525 -36.41 17.71 -23.24
N ILE A 526 -35.43 16.90 -22.82
CA ILE A 526 -35.52 15.44 -22.84
C ILE A 526 -36.69 14.96 -21.95
N PRO A 527 -37.63 14.15 -22.47
CA PRO A 527 -38.73 13.61 -21.70
C PRO A 527 -38.29 12.79 -20.48
N GLY A 528 -39.04 12.88 -19.38
CA GLY A 528 -38.67 12.25 -18.10
C GLY A 528 -38.48 10.73 -18.16
N ASP A 529 -39.20 10.05 -19.06
CA ASP A 529 -39.08 8.61 -19.29
C ASP A 529 -37.84 8.21 -20.11
N GLU A 530 -37.24 9.16 -20.83
CA GLU A 530 -36.00 8.98 -21.61
C GLU A 530 -34.73 9.39 -20.84
N LEU A 531 -34.86 10.20 -19.77
CA LEU A 531 -33.72 10.71 -18.98
C LEU A 531 -32.78 9.63 -18.44
N LEU A 532 -33.29 8.43 -18.16
CA LEU A 532 -32.50 7.34 -17.59
C LEU A 532 -31.93 6.38 -18.64
N VAL A 533 -32.24 6.55 -19.93
CA VAL A 533 -31.75 5.69 -21.01
C VAL A 533 -30.22 5.54 -21.00
N PRO A 534 -29.42 6.60 -20.82
CA PRO A 534 -27.95 6.47 -20.75
C PRO A 534 -27.44 5.67 -19.55
N LEU A 535 -28.24 5.51 -18.50
CA LEU A 535 -27.89 4.82 -17.26
C LEU A 535 -28.50 3.41 -17.16
N LYS A 536 -29.23 2.95 -18.18
CA LYS A 536 -29.96 1.67 -18.15
C LYS A 536 -29.08 0.46 -17.85
N ALA A 537 -27.81 0.48 -18.27
CA ALA A 537 -26.86 -0.62 -18.05
C ALA A 537 -26.43 -0.77 -16.59
N VAL A 538 -26.60 0.26 -15.75
CA VAL A 538 -26.20 0.27 -14.33
C VAL A 538 -27.39 0.36 -13.38
N LEU A 539 -28.54 0.86 -13.84
CA LEU A 539 -29.80 0.89 -13.09
C LEU A 539 -30.68 -0.32 -13.45
N LEU A 540 -30.22 -1.51 -13.04
CA LEU A 540 -30.88 -2.79 -13.33
C LEU A 540 -32.09 -3.00 -12.42
N ASP A 541 -33.26 -3.29 -13.01
CA ASP A 541 -34.48 -3.73 -12.32
C ASP A 541 -34.94 -2.85 -11.13
N ILE A 542 -34.83 -1.52 -11.27
CA ILE A 542 -35.30 -0.58 -10.24
C ILE A 542 -36.82 -0.39 -10.27
N GLY A 543 -37.46 -0.41 -9.09
CA GLY A 543 -38.89 -0.19 -8.94
C GLY A 543 -39.33 1.25 -9.25
N LYS A 544 -40.65 1.49 -9.39
CA LYS A 544 -41.23 2.79 -9.77
C LYS A 544 -40.74 3.96 -8.91
N GLU A 545 -40.80 3.82 -7.59
CA GLU A 545 -40.35 4.86 -6.65
C GLU A 545 -38.86 5.21 -6.83
N ARG A 546 -38.02 4.19 -7.03
CA ARG A 546 -36.59 4.38 -7.27
C ARG A 546 -36.33 5.03 -8.63
N LYS A 547 -37.09 4.67 -9.66
CA LYS A 547 -37.06 5.33 -10.97
C LYS A 547 -37.37 6.83 -10.86
N GLU A 548 -38.38 7.20 -10.07
CA GLU A 548 -38.73 8.60 -9.79
C GLU A 548 -37.59 9.33 -9.06
N ALA A 549 -36.97 8.70 -8.06
CA ALA A 549 -35.83 9.27 -7.34
C ALA A 549 -34.60 9.53 -8.23
N TRP A 550 -34.31 8.62 -9.16
CA TRP A 550 -33.23 8.81 -10.15
C TRP A 550 -33.58 9.86 -11.18
N THR A 551 -34.81 9.86 -11.69
CA THR A 551 -35.28 10.86 -12.66
C THR A 551 -35.19 12.26 -12.08
N SER A 552 -35.64 12.44 -10.84
CA SER A 552 -35.51 13.72 -10.11
C SER A 552 -34.06 14.16 -9.95
N TRP A 553 -33.16 13.22 -9.60
CA TRP A 553 -31.74 13.54 -9.49
C TRP A 553 -31.12 13.95 -10.83
N VAL A 554 -31.43 13.23 -11.92
CA VAL A 554 -30.92 13.56 -13.27
C VAL A 554 -31.45 14.92 -13.75
N GLN A 555 -32.70 15.26 -13.44
CA GLN A 555 -33.25 16.59 -13.74
C GLN A 555 -32.45 17.71 -13.05
N SER A 556 -32.18 17.57 -11.75
CA SER A 556 -31.33 18.53 -11.03
C SER A 556 -29.90 18.56 -11.57
N TYR A 557 -29.34 17.40 -11.94
CA TYR A 557 -28.02 17.33 -12.56
C TYR A 557 -27.97 18.08 -13.90
N ILE A 558 -28.96 17.89 -14.77
CA ILE A 558 -29.04 18.59 -16.08
C ILE A 558 -29.12 20.11 -15.89
N GLN A 559 -29.83 20.59 -14.88
CA GLN A 559 -29.88 22.03 -14.56
C GLN A 559 -28.47 22.58 -14.24
N GLU A 560 -27.68 21.85 -13.45
CA GLU A 560 -26.29 22.21 -13.16
C GLU A 560 -25.40 22.15 -14.41
N LEU A 561 -25.62 21.15 -15.27
CA LEU A 561 -24.88 21.03 -16.53
C LEU A 561 -25.16 22.20 -17.47
N VAL A 562 -26.43 22.58 -17.66
CA VAL A 562 -26.83 23.74 -18.48
C VAL A 562 -26.21 25.01 -17.92
N ALA A 563 -26.26 25.22 -16.60
CA ALA A 563 -25.67 26.38 -15.94
C ALA A 563 -24.14 26.46 -16.10
N SER A 564 -23.46 25.32 -16.26
CA SER A 564 -22.00 25.27 -16.45
C SER A 564 -21.53 25.78 -17.81
N GLY A 565 -22.40 25.71 -18.84
CA GLY A 565 -22.08 26.12 -20.21
C GLY A 565 -21.05 25.25 -20.94
N ILE A 566 -20.64 24.10 -20.37
CA ILE A 566 -19.69 23.17 -21.01
C ILE A 566 -20.44 22.29 -22.01
N SER A 567 -19.88 22.13 -23.22
CA SER A 567 -20.46 21.23 -24.22
C SER A 567 -20.48 19.76 -23.76
N ASP A 568 -21.40 18.96 -24.30
CA ASP A 568 -21.50 17.56 -23.94
C ASP A 568 -20.25 16.76 -24.34
N GLU A 569 -19.63 17.11 -25.47
CA GLU A 569 -18.44 16.47 -26.00
C GLU A 569 -17.22 16.74 -25.10
N GLU A 570 -17.00 18.00 -24.72
CA GLU A 570 -15.90 18.39 -23.81
C GLU A 570 -16.11 17.79 -22.42
N ARG A 571 -17.33 17.85 -21.89
CA ARG A 571 -17.66 17.26 -20.59
C ARG A 571 -17.42 15.76 -20.59
N LYS A 572 -17.88 15.06 -21.63
CA LYS A 572 -17.69 13.61 -21.76
C LYS A 572 -16.22 13.24 -21.85
N ALA A 573 -15.42 13.98 -22.61
CA ALA A 573 -13.98 13.76 -22.69
C ALA A 573 -13.30 13.95 -21.32
N SER A 574 -13.61 15.04 -20.62
CA SER A 574 -13.07 15.33 -19.28
C SER A 574 -13.51 14.31 -18.23
N MET A 575 -14.76 13.84 -18.27
CA MET A 575 -15.24 12.81 -17.35
C MET A 575 -14.57 11.46 -17.65
N ASN A 576 -14.41 11.10 -18.93
CA ASN A 576 -13.81 9.82 -19.30
C ASN A 576 -12.31 9.74 -18.99
N SER A 577 -11.60 10.88 -18.89
CA SER A 577 -10.19 10.90 -18.46
C SER A 577 -10.00 10.71 -16.94
N VAL A 578 -11.07 10.83 -16.13
CA VAL A 578 -11.00 10.66 -14.66
C VAL A 578 -11.88 9.53 -14.14
N ASN A 579 -12.85 9.07 -14.92
CA ASN A 579 -13.71 7.93 -14.61
C ASN A 579 -13.21 6.69 -15.36
N PRO A 580 -12.52 5.77 -14.67
CA PRO A 580 -11.97 4.60 -15.32
C PRO A 580 -13.08 3.73 -15.89
N LYS A 581 -12.80 3.11 -17.03
CA LYS A 581 -13.63 2.03 -17.59
C LYS A 581 -13.31 0.69 -16.94
N TYR A 582 -12.05 0.50 -16.56
CA TYR A 582 -11.55 -0.74 -15.99
C TYR A 582 -10.93 -0.48 -14.61
N VAL A 583 -11.32 -1.28 -13.63
CA VAL A 583 -10.69 -1.35 -12.31
C VAL A 583 -10.35 -2.81 -12.02
N LEU A 584 -9.39 -3.05 -11.13
CA LEU A 584 -8.92 -4.39 -10.80
C LEU A 584 -9.90 -5.10 -9.86
N ARG A 585 -11.06 -5.50 -10.41
CA ARG A 585 -12.12 -6.18 -9.66
C ARG A 585 -11.63 -7.53 -9.13
N ASN A 586 -12.08 -7.90 -7.94
CA ASN A 586 -11.61 -9.13 -7.28
C ASN A 586 -11.87 -10.41 -8.09
N TYR A 587 -12.98 -10.48 -8.84
CA TYR A 587 -13.26 -11.64 -9.70
C TYR A 587 -12.31 -11.75 -10.90
N LEU A 588 -11.78 -10.62 -11.39
CA LEU A 588 -10.78 -10.61 -12.46
C LEU A 588 -9.45 -11.14 -11.95
N CYS A 589 -9.03 -10.71 -10.76
CA CYS A 589 -7.88 -11.31 -10.07
C CYS A 589 -8.08 -12.82 -9.91
N GLN A 590 -9.24 -13.27 -9.41
CA GLN A 590 -9.49 -14.70 -9.22
C GLN A 590 -9.42 -15.47 -10.54
N SER A 591 -9.98 -14.94 -11.62
CA SER A 591 -9.92 -15.60 -12.93
C SER A 591 -8.49 -15.76 -13.43
N ALA A 592 -7.64 -14.75 -13.18
CA ALA A 592 -6.22 -14.81 -13.51
C ALA A 592 -5.44 -15.78 -12.60
N ILE A 593 -5.80 -15.85 -11.32
CA ILE A 593 -5.24 -16.80 -10.34
C ILE A 593 -5.57 -18.24 -10.74
N ASP A 594 -6.86 -18.53 -11.03
CA ASP A 594 -7.32 -19.87 -11.41
C ASP A 594 -6.56 -20.38 -12.64
N ALA A 595 -6.34 -19.52 -13.65
CA ALA A 595 -5.53 -19.86 -14.82
C ALA A 595 -4.05 -20.09 -14.46
N ALA A 596 -3.47 -19.23 -13.63
CA ALA A 596 -2.05 -19.30 -13.25
C ALA A 596 -1.72 -20.54 -12.41
N GLU A 597 -2.64 -21.00 -11.55
CA GLU A 597 -2.50 -22.25 -10.78
C GLU A 597 -2.48 -23.49 -11.68
N MET A 598 -3.10 -23.42 -12.87
CA MET A 598 -3.00 -24.44 -13.91
C MET A 598 -1.76 -24.27 -14.82
N GLY A 599 -0.91 -23.27 -14.54
CA GLY A 599 0.30 -22.97 -15.29
C GLY A 599 0.10 -22.06 -16.51
N ASP A 600 -1.10 -21.48 -16.69
CA ASP A 600 -1.37 -20.49 -17.74
C ASP A 600 -1.28 -19.05 -17.18
N PHE A 601 -0.21 -18.35 -17.52
CA PHE A 601 0.04 -16.97 -17.06
C PHE A 601 -0.52 -15.90 -18.01
N GLU A 602 -1.15 -16.26 -19.13
CA GLU A 602 -1.61 -15.31 -20.13
C GLU A 602 -2.71 -14.38 -19.60
N GLU A 603 -3.62 -14.86 -18.75
CA GLU A 603 -4.68 -14.00 -18.20
C GLU A 603 -4.11 -12.97 -17.21
N VAL A 604 -3.06 -13.30 -16.45
CA VAL A 604 -2.34 -12.34 -15.59
C VAL A 604 -1.73 -11.23 -16.44
N ARG A 605 -1.01 -11.60 -17.51
CA ARG A 605 -0.37 -10.64 -18.43
C ARG A 605 -1.39 -9.78 -19.16
N ARG A 606 -2.48 -10.38 -19.62
CA ARG A 606 -3.58 -9.67 -20.28
C ARG A 606 -4.26 -8.69 -19.34
N LEU A 607 -4.52 -9.09 -18.11
CA LEU A 607 -5.13 -8.22 -17.10
C LEU A 607 -4.20 -7.05 -16.76
N LEU A 608 -2.89 -7.27 -16.63
CA LEU A 608 -1.91 -6.19 -16.50
C LEU A 608 -2.04 -5.19 -17.67
N LYS A 609 -2.01 -5.66 -18.92
CA LYS A 609 -2.14 -4.79 -20.11
C LYS A 609 -3.45 -4.00 -20.16
N VAL A 610 -4.55 -4.56 -19.68
CA VAL A 610 -5.82 -3.81 -19.56
C VAL A 610 -5.70 -2.71 -18.51
N MET A 611 -5.08 -3.02 -17.36
CA MET A 611 -4.87 -2.06 -16.27
C MET A 611 -3.87 -0.94 -16.60
N GLU A 612 -3.02 -1.10 -17.62
CA GLU A 612 -2.11 -0.04 -18.10
C GLU A 612 -2.84 1.17 -18.70
N ARG A 613 -4.09 0.99 -19.17
CA ARG A 613 -4.89 2.05 -19.81
C ARG A 613 -6.33 2.06 -19.29
N PRO A 614 -6.56 2.27 -17.98
CA PRO A 614 -7.84 1.97 -17.34
C PRO A 614 -8.97 2.94 -17.76
N TYR A 615 -8.63 4.11 -18.29
CA TYR A 615 -9.58 5.14 -18.74
C TYR A 615 -10.01 4.99 -20.21
N ASP A 616 -9.23 4.24 -21.00
CA ASP A 616 -9.39 4.16 -22.44
C ASP A 616 -10.49 3.17 -22.84
N GLU A 617 -11.07 3.40 -24.01
CA GLU A 617 -11.83 2.38 -24.71
C GLU A 617 -10.85 1.37 -25.34
N GLN A 618 -10.93 0.10 -24.93
CA GLN A 618 -10.03 -0.94 -25.41
C GLN A 618 -10.85 -1.99 -26.21
N PRO A 619 -10.72 -2.03 -27.55
CA PRO A 619 -11.46 -2.99 -28.38
C PRO A 619 -11.20 -4.44 -27.96
N ARG A 620 -12.27 -5.25 -27.89
CA ARG A 620 -12.24 -6.67 -27.48
C ARG A 620 -11.97 -6.92 -25.98
N MET A 621 -11.86 -5.86 -25.18
CA MET A 621 -11.64 -5.96 -23.73
C MET A 621 -12.91 -5.66 -22.93
N GLU A 622 -14.10 -5.66 -23.55
CA GLU A 622 -15.37 -5.30 -22.92
C GLU A 622 -15.72 -6.22 -21.75
N LYS A 623 -15.24 -7.48 -21.78
CA LYS A 623 -15.44 -8.44 -20.68
C LYS A 623 -14.85 -7.97 -19.33
N TYR A 624 -13.79 -7.16 -19.35
CA TYR A 624 -13.13 -6.65 -18.14
C TYR A 624 -13.87 -5.49 -17.47
N ALA A 625 -14.85 -4.88 -18.15
CA ALA A 625 -15.71 -3.83 -17.59
C ALA A 625 -17.06 -4.37 -17.06
N ARG A 626 -17.29 -5.70 -17.16
CA ARG A 626 -18.56 -6.30 -16.75
C ARG A 626 -18.70 -6.31 -15.23
N LEU A 627 -19.95 -6.29 -14.80
CA LEU A 627 -20.34 -6.54 -13.41
C LEU A 627 -19.82 -7.92 -12.96
N PRO A 628 -19.57 -8.10 -11.65
CA PRO A 628 -19.18 -9.40 -11.13
C PRO A 628 -20.22 -10.48 -11.44
N PRO A 629 -19.80 -11.64 -11.94
CA PRO A 629 -20.70 -12.78 -12.12
C PRO A 629 -21.16 -13.35 -10.77
N ALA A 630 -22.26 -14.11 -10.76
CA ALA A 630 -22.85 -14.64 -9.52
C ALA A 630 -21.86 -15.45 -8.65
N TRP A 631 -20.94 -16.19 -9.26
CA TRP A 631 -19.94 -16.98 -8.54
C TRP A 631 -18.92 -16.13 -7.76
N ALA A 632 -18.76 -14.85 -8.11
CA ALA A 632 -17.79 -13.97 -7.49
C ALA A 632 -18.15 -13.61 -6.04
N TYR A 633 -19.42 -13.75 -5.66
CA TYR A 633 -19.92 -13.44 -4.31
C TYR A 633 -19.69 -14.60 -3.34
N ARG A 634 -18.42 -14.97 -3.14
CA ARG A 634 -18.01 -16.06 -2.23
C ARG A 634 -16.73 -15.71 -1.45
N PRO A 635 -16.53 -16.31 -0.26
CA PRO A 635 -15.25 -16.26 0.44
C PRO A 635 -14.08 -16.68 -0.46
N GLY A 636 -12.94 -15.99 -0.33
CA GLY A 636 -11.75 -16.19 -1.14
C GLY A 636 -11.73 -15.35 -2.42
N VAL A 637 -12.85 -14.73 -2.82
CA VAL A 637 -12.94 -13.84 -3.99
C VAL A 637 -13.25 -12.42 -3.55
N CYS A 638 -14.50 -12.14 -3.15
CA CYS A 638 -14.92 -10.79 -2.72
C CYS A 638 -14.72 -10.54 -1.23
N MET A 639 -14.54 -11.61 -0.44
CA MET A 639 -14.26 -11.61 0.99
C MET A 639 -12.95 -12.35 1.24
N LEU A 640 -11.94 -11.61 1.71
CA LEU A 640 -10.54 -12.00 1.74
C LEU A 640 -9.99 -11.93 3.16
N SER A 641 -8.93 -12.69 3.43
CA SER A 641 -8.23 -12.68 4.72
C SER A 641 -6.88 -11.97 4.60
N CYS A 642 -6.22 -11.72 5.74
CA CYS A 642 -4.87 -11.15 5.76
C CYS A 642 -3.80 -12.04 5.07
N SER A 643 -4.10 -13.31 4.81
CA SER A 643 -3.25 -14.23 4.04
C SER A 643 -3.51 -14.18 2.53
N SER A 644 -4.54 -13.43 2.09
CA SER A 644 -4.99 -13.33 0.70
C SER A 644 -4.35 -12.20 -0.09
#